data_AF-A0A6C1S3R3-F1
#
_entry.id   AF-A0A6C1S3R3-F1
#
_cell.length_a   1.000
_cell.length_b   1.000
_cell.length_c   1.000
_cell.angle_alpha   90.00
_cell.angle_beta   90.00
_cell.angle_gamma   90.00
#
_symmetry.space_group_name_H-M   'P 1'
#
loop_
_entity.id
_entity.type
_entity.pdbx_description
1 polymer ?
#
loop_
_entity_poly.entity_id
_entity_poly.type
_entity_poly.pdbx_seq_one_letter_code
_entity_poly.pdbx_strand_id
1 'polypeptide(L)'
;MYIAITVLILLFLPVHSAAQGVDILQPAAPQTLEQLSVRHNAEYLERRAGALEWAAANEVPVRRLLDDGRVVELQYIDESGLPVFHTTFNAVSAVSVGTDLLYPEGERGLDVTGQGYFAGVWDAGIADTSHKEFAGRIIPRDSFTDPDHHATHVTGTIAAAGLNTGVRGMAWEAEIWSYDWNNQLTELTRAAAEGLLVSNHSYGLKLGWTREDGEWVWNGSPDADEDYRFGFYTRSQSRALDELAYKAPELLMVWSAGNSRGGDGDGTREPNGPFDCIGPEAISKNVLAVGAVDKIPGGYEKPSDVRMTSFSSWGPSDDGRVKPDIVAPGQALYSTLPEDRYGFSSGTSMSAPVVSGSLLLLQQLYHRNNGRHMRAATLKGLVIHTAHQAGKNRGPDYSFGWGMLNTQAAAELVAKEDGVSTFIRELTLNDGDVYKFDFHSDGEADIVATISWTDLPGAPPFTDKINPPDLMLVHDLDIRITDETGNVYKPWVLDPDDPEKPAERGDNFRDNVEKLLIENPEPRRYTVTVSHKGEFRGGRQNFSLIFSASLGQPVDQTNLYWTGGDGNWGDPENWSLVSGGEPAGIVPNDTINVVFDENSFKSTDHVIKLETDVACRSFYWLTRGGYRIDMAGNDVEINGDMVISGNIGLAGNGGDFIFRGDSGIINTGRNLGQPLPMVFDNPAGNWKLLSDLRAESLLVRTGNLDLSFKEIYVANLSAAGEFPGSMDISGSRLYLTESFVIEEGLFEVYPEDISIMINLEEDDSQVRLSVPGVVLDNIEVLKGILAIEGDNRAGRLVNRAETRLTGSNSVADMILYPGSATYLAGGSSQVFDGFEVVSTPENPVLIHSLSEEPAGIIHDEYVKFCFDHLDISNVTAGGLAVFGSGTNSRLSGETSGWIPGPCEDILFARFDVEFPCAHAQTRFADRSDGSPGSWFWSFGDEAASGDTSNFINPVYTYGAPGTYGVTMTISDNGGKTTAEREISIIENTLPENEIVIDNQMKRFLSRETAPNYQWYNDGLPIPGATRRSLDMAEYTGEIRVLLTDDQCNRFSETLVVKVEEILPGQEELVIYPNPVSDYLTVRFKSHYTGEVMVEVIDLTGRITANYGMNKEKGVLIFTMGSEWPSGLYMIRIVAGEEIFVERVVKR
;
A
#
# COMPACT_ATOMS: atom_id res chain seq x y z
N MET A 1 37.88 65.16 -9.93
CA MET A 1 39.18 65.86 -9.99
C MET A 1 40.17 65.07 -9.14
N TYR A 2 41.14 64.42 -9.81
CA TYR A 2 42.39 63.80 -9.31
C TYR A 2 42.49 63.03 -7.96
N ILE A 3 42.94 61.77 -8.09
CA ILE A 3 44.03 61.07 -7.33
C ILE A 3 43.74 60.74 -5.84
N ALA A 4 43.77 59.49 -5.34
CA ALA A 4 44.53 58.25 -5.58
C ALA A 4 45.84 58.08 -4.79
N ILE A 5 46.14 56.81 -4.44
CA ILE A 5 47.45 56.21 -4.07
C ILE A 5 48.02 56.53 -2.66
N THR A 6 48.78 55.69 -1.92
CA THR A 6 48.91 54.20 -1.67
C THR A 6 49.94 54.06 -0.51
N VAL A 7 50.20 52.85 0.03
CA VAL A 7 51.44 52.40 0.71
C VAL A 7 51.66 52.89 2.17
N LEU A 8 52.29 52.15 3.11
CA LEU A 8 52.53 50.70 3.41
C LEU A 8 53.36 50.66 4.72
N ILE A 9 53.63 49.46 5.27
CA ILE A 9 54.73 49.09 6.20
C ILE A 9 54.56 49.59 7.68
N LEU A 10 54.57 48.78 8.76
CA LEU A 10 55.20 47.50 9.19
C LEU A 10 56.21 47.74 10.35
N LEU A 11 56.04 47.01 11.46
CA LEU A 11 57.03 46.15 12.17
C LEU A 11 57.38 46.31 13.68
N PHE A 12 57.57 45.11 14.27
CA PHE A 12 58.31 44.66 15.48
C PHE A 12 57.88 45.17 16.88
N LEU A 13 57.31 44.38 17.81
CA LEU A 13 57.78 43.13 18.51
C LEU A 13 59.18 43.23 19.18
N PRO A 14 59.54 42.37 20.16
CA PRO A 14 58.82 41.91 21.38
C PRO A 14 59.78 41.83 22.63
N VAL A 15 59.45 41.00 23.65
CA VAL A 15 60.32 39.97 24.33
C VAL A 15 59.99 39.73 25.82
N HIS A 16 59.38 38.55 26.08
CA HIS A 16 59.64 37.53 27.14
C HIS A 16 60.30 37.86 28.51
N SER A 17 59.80 37.22 29.58
CA SER A 17 60.44 36.03 30.21
C SER A 17 59.57 35.38 31.32
N ALA A 18 59.92 34.18 31.79
CA ALA A 18 59.06 33.29 32.60
C ALA A 18 59.80 32.67 33.83
N ALA A 19 59.06 32.11 34.81
CA ALA A 19 59.30 30.78 35.41
C ALA A 19 58.46 30.42 36.69
N GLN A 20 57.79 29.27 36.62
CA GLN A 20 57.59 28.17 37.63
C GLN A 20 56.99 28.39 39.04
N GLY A 21 56.02 27.50 39.40
CA GLY A 21 55.45 27.27 40.74
C GLY A 21 54.34 26.20 40.73
N VAL A 22 54.09 25.51 41.87
CA VAL A 22 53.36 24.22 41.99
C VAL A 22 52.70 24.20 43.41
N ASP A 23 51.51 23.64 43.74
CA ASP A 23 50.64 22.63 43.10
C ASP A 23 49.11 22.71 43.47
N ILE A 24 48.30 21.83 42.86
CA ILE A 24 47.02 21.18 43.30
C ILE A 24 45.80 22.04 43.76
N LEU A 25 44.75 21.96 42.91
CA LEU A 25 43.28 21.93 43.15
C LEU A 25 42.53 23.03 43.95
N GLN A 26 41.93 23.96 43.20
CA GLN A 26 40.47 24.23 43.25
C GLN A 26 39.97 24.63 41.84
N PRO A 27 38.67 24.48 41.50
CA PRO A 27 38.21 24.54 40.12
C PRO A 27 38.10 25.98 39.60
N ALA A 28 38.64 26.22 38.40
CA ALA A 28 38.37 27.44 37.65
C ALA A 28 36.98 27.35 36.98
N ALA A 29 36.20 28.42 37.10
CA ALA A 29 34.87 28.56 36.51
C ALA A 29 34.91 28.47 34.97
N PRO A 30 33.80 28.11 34.30
CA PRO A 30 33.78 27.92 32.85
C PRO A 30 34.13 29.20 32.10
N GLN A 31 35.15 29.12 31.24
CA GLN A 31 35.31 30.06 30.13
C GLN A 31 34.14 29.82 29.18
N THR A 32 33.36 30.86 28.90
CA THR A 32 32.17 30.74 28.05
C THR A 32 32.56 30.32 26.64
N LEU A 33 31.74 29.46 26.01
CA LEU A 33 31.95 29.00 24.63
C LEU A 33 32.09 30.16 23.64
N GLU A 34 31.51 31.32 23.95
CA GLU A 34 31.67 32.58 23.22
C GLU A 34 33.13 33.09 23.22
N GLN A 35 33.85 33.01 24.35
CA GLN A 35 35.28 33.35 24.41
C GLN A 35 36.13 32.33 23.64
N LEU A 36 35.75 31.05 23.66
CA LEU A 36 36.39 30.00 22.88
C LEU A 36 36.18 30.21 21.37
N SER A 37 34.96 30.59 20.96
CA SER A 37 34.60 30.95 19.59
C SER A 37 35.37 32.17 19.09
N VAL A 38 35.42 33.26 19.88
CA VAL A 38 36.24 34.44 19.56
C VAL A 38 37.72 34.08 19.40
N ARG A 39 38.25 33.19 20.26
CA ARG A 39 39.64 32.72 20.15
C ARG A 39 39.86 31.89 18.88
N HIS A 40 39.01 30.91 18.59
CA HIS A 40 39.13 30.08 17.39
C HIS A 40 38.92 30.87 16.10
N ASN A 41 38.07 31.89 16.09
CA ASN A 41 37.94 32.80 14.95
C ASN A 41 39.22 33.65 14.75
N ALA A 42 39.84 34.13 15.84
CA ALA A 42 41.13 34.82 15.76
C ALA A 42 42.26 33.90 15.26
N GLU A 43 42.35 32.67 15.80
CA GLU A 43 43.28 31.62 15.36
C GLU A 43 43.06 31.25 13.88
N TYR A 44 41.79 31.15 13.42
CA TYR A 44 41.44 30.93 12.02
C TYR A 44 41.90 32.08 11.13
N LEU A 45 41.61 33.33 11.50
CA LEU A 45 42.00 34.51 10.71
C LEU A 45 43.53 34.65 10.61
N GLU A 46 44.26 34.37 11.69
CA GLU A 46 45.73 34.35 11.71
C GLU A 46 46.30 33.24 10.79
N ARG A 47 45.79 32.01 10.92
CA ARG A 47 46.17 30.87 10.06
C ARG A 47 45.85 31.10 8.59
N ARG A 48 44.70 31.71 8.30
CA ARG A 48 44.26 32.05 6.94
C ARG A 48 45.10 33.17 6.34
N ALA A 49 45.46 34.19 7.12
CA ALA A 49 46.42 35.20 6.69
C ALA A 49 47.78 34.58 6.35
N GLY A 50 48.29 33.67 7.19
CA GLY A 50 49.51 32.91 6.91
C GLY A 50 49.44 32.07 5.64
N ALA A 51 48.32 31.41 5.35
CA ALA A 51 48.10 30.73 4.07
C ALA A 51 48.07 31.67 2.87
N LEU A 52 47.43 32.84 2.98
CA LEU A 52 47.39 33.83 1.89
C LEU A 52 48.78 34.43 1.61
N GLU A 53 49.56 34.73 2.65
CA GLU A 53 50.94 35.19 2.51
C GLU A 53 51.84 34.11 1.89
N TRP A 54 51.72 32.86 2.34
CA TRP A 54 52.47 31.73 1.78
C TRP A 54 52.10 31.47 0.32
N ALA A 55 50.81 31.52 -0.04
CA ALA A 55 50.33 31.36 -1.41
C ALA A 55 50.91 32.44 -2.34
N ALA A 56 50.86 33.70 -1.91
CA ALA A 56 51.45 34.82 -2.65
C ALA A 56 52.98 34.71 -2.78
N ALA A 57 53.68 34.25 -1.74
CA ALA A 57 55.13 34.11 -1.73
C ALA A 57 55.65 32.93 -2.58
N ASN A 58 54.82 31.90 -2.82
CA ASN A 58 55.19 30.70 -3.59
C ASN A 58 54.50 30.63 -4.97
N GLU A 59 53.81 31.69 -5.39
CA GLU A 59 53.04 31.77 -6.65
C GLU A 59 51.98 30.65 -6.81
N VAL A 60 51.47 30.13 -5.69
CA VAL A 60 50.43 29.08 -5.68
C VAL A 60 49.04 29.72 -5.59
N PRO A 61 48.09 29.44 -6.51
CA PRO A 61 46.73 29.94 -6.39
C PRO A 61 46.04 29.34 -5.15
N VAL A 62 45.43 30.20 -4.33
CA VAL A 62 44.76 29.83 -3.07
C VAL A 62 43.67 28.77 -3.29
N ARG A 63 42.96 28.85 -4.42
CA ARG A 63 41.95 27.89 -4.89
C ARG A 63 42.24 27.53 -6.34
N ARG A 64 42.22 26.26 -6.70
CA ARG A 64 42.41 25.76 -8.07
C ARG A 64 41.51 24.57 -8.37
N LEU A 65 41.10 24.43 -9.63
CA LEU A 65 40.54 23.17 -10.15
C LEU A 65 41.72 22.26 -10.54
N LEU A 66 41.62 20.96 -10.26
CA LEU A 66 42.54 19.94 -10.77
C LEU A 66 42.04 19.36 -12.09
N ASP A 67 42.95 18.72 -12.82
CA ASP A 67 42.65 17.99 -14.07
C ASP A 67 41.70 16.79 -13.86
N ASP A 68 41.43 16.40 -12.61
CA ASP A 68 40.46 15.37 -12.21
C ASP A 68 39.14 15.94 -11.65
N GLY A 69 38.83 17.20 -11.97
CA GLY A 69 37.56 17.87 -11.61
C GLY A 69 37.45 18.31 -10.16
N ARG A 70 38.40 17.95 -9.29
CA ARG A 70 38.36 18.30 -7.87
C ARG A 70 38.81 19.75 -7.63
N VAL A 71 38.09 20.47 -6.78
CA VAL A 71 38.47 21.83 -6.36
C VAL A 71 39.37 21.74 -5.14
N VAL A 72 40.64 22.15 -5.29
CA VAL A 72 41.63 22.18 -4.21
C VAL A 72 41.78 23.60 -3.67
N GLU A 73 41.67 23.79 -2.36
CA GLU A 73 41.85 25.08 -1.69
C GLU A 73 42.79 25.03 -0.49
N LEU A 74 43.80 25.90 -0.47
CA LEU A 74 44.75 26.08 0.63
C LEU A 74 44.06 26.70 1.85
N GLN A 75 44.10 26.04 2.99
CA GLN A 75 43.42 26.47 4.20
C GLN A 75 44.35 27.20 5.17
N TYR A 76 45.47 26.57 5.54
CA TYR A 76 46.47 27.08 6.47
C TYR A 76 47.85 26.46 6.18
N ILE A 77 48.88 27.00 6.83
CA ILE A 77 50.21 26.37 6.91
C ILE A 77 50.31 25.70 8.29
N ASP A 78 50.69 24.43 8.34
CA ASP A 78 50.79 23.68 9.60
C ASP A 78 52.03 24.04 10.43
N GLU A 79 52.12 23.47 11.63
CA GLU A 79 53.21 23.72 12.59
C GLU A 79 54.59 23.27 12.09
N SER A 80 54.65 22.47 11.02
CA SER A 80 55.89 22.05 10.35
C SER A 80 56.27 22.93 9.16
N GLY A 81 55.43 23.91 8.79
CA GLY A 81 55.62 24.80 7.66
C GLY A 81 55.07 24.26 6.34
N LEU A 82 54.24 23.21 6.36
CA LEU A 82 53.66 22.59 5.17
C LEU A 82 52.26 23.14 4.85
N PRO A 83 51.92 23.32 3.56
CA PRO A 83 50.61 23.80 3.14
C PRO A 83 49.53 22.71 3.25
N VAL A 84 48.43 23.01 3.94
CA VAL A 84 47.27 22.11 4.11
C VAL A 84 46.14 22.53 3.17
N PHE A 85 45.68 21.60 2.34
CA PHE A 85 44.63 21.82 1.34
C PHE A 85 43.38 20.96 1.61
N HIS A 86 42.19 21.49 1.30
CA HIS A 86 40.93 20.73 1.22
C HIS A 86 40.57 20.41 -0.24
N THR A 87 39.77 19.36 -0.50
CA THR A 87 39.33 18.99 -1.87
C THR A 87 37.99 18.23 -1.92
N THR A 88 37.28 18.24 -3.07
CA THR A 88 35.88 17.78 -3.25
C THR A 88 35.72 16.32 -3.72
N PHE A 89 34.62 15.62 -3.34
CA PHE A 89 34.48 14.16 -3.59
C PHE A 89 33.07 13.52 -3.79
N ASN A 90 31.95 14.17 -3.47
CA ASN A 90 30.57 13.68 -3.73
C ASN A 90 29.95 14.25 -5.01
N ALA A 91 30.27 15.49 -5.35
CA ALA A 91 29.91 16.12 -6.63
C ALA A 91 30.32 15.24 -7.83
N VAL A 92 31.40 14.45 -7.68
CA VAL A 92 31.85 13.45 -8.66
C VAL A 92 30.80 12.35 -8.92
N SER A 93 30.01 11.95 -7.91
CA SER A 93 28.90 11.01 -8.11
C SER A 93 27.79 11.64 -8.95
N ALA A 94 27.49 12.93 -8.75
CA ALA A 94 26.51 13.65 -9.56
C ALA A 94 26.98 13.76 -11.02
N VAL A 95 28.25 14.13 -11.24
CA VAL A 95 28.93 14.13 -12.56
C VAL A 95 28.87 12.75 -13.23
N SER A 96 29.07 11.67 -12.46
CA SER A 96 29.08 10.31 -13.01
C SER A 96 27.73 9.90 -13.63
N VAL A 97 26.61 10.41 -13.12
CA VAL A 97 25.24 10.11 -13.60
C VAL A 97 24.60 11.30 -14.35
N GLY A 98 25.34 12.39 -14.55
CA GLY A 98 24.87 13.62 -15.21
C GLY A 98 23.83 14.43 -14.41
N THR A 99 23.71 14.21 -13.10
CA THR A 99 22.73 14.91 -12.25
C THR A 99 23.11 16.37 -12.00
N ASP A 100 24.41 16.69 -11.95
CA ASP A 100 24.93 18.06 -11.79
C ASP A 100 24.55 18.99 -12.97
N LEU A 101 24.35 18.42 -14.16
CA LEU A 101 23.96 19.16 -15.35
C LEU A 101 22.53 19.72 -15.27
N LEU A 102 21.67 19.15 -14.42
CA LEU A 102 20.30 19.60 -14.19
C LEU A 102 20.23 20.86 -13.29
N TYR A 103 21.31 21.15 -12.55
CA TYR A 103 21.33 22.21 -11.54
C TYR A 103 21.20 23.60 -12.17
N PRO A 104 20.78 24.65 -11.43
CA PRO A 104 20.76 26.03 -11.93
C PRO A 104 22.11 26.49 -12.52
N GLU A 105 23.23 26.04 -11.94
CA GLU A 105 24.58 26.31 -12.43
C GLU A 105 25.14 25.28 -13.44
N GLY A 106 24.39 24.22 -13.75
CA GLY A 106 24.78 23.15 -14.68
C GLY A 106 24.57 23.54 -16.15
N GLU A 107 25.20 22.81 -17.08
CA GLU A 107 25.16 23.16 -18.52
C GLU A 107 23.75 23.14 -19.14
N ARG A 108 22.77 22.46 -18.52
CA ARG A 108 21.37 22.49 -18.97
C ARG A 108 20.51 23.53 -18.26
N GLY A 109 20.96 24.08 -17.12
CA GLY A 109 20.26 25.13 -16.37
C GLY A 109 18.79 24.82 -16.12
N LEU A 110 18.47 23.57 -15.75
CA LEU A 110 17.08 23.11 -15.66
C LEU A 110 16.38 23.52 -14.37
N ASP A 111 16.99 24.32 -13.50
CA ASP A 111 16.40 24.87 -12.27
C ASP A 111 15.61 23.83 -11.44
N VAL A 112 16.19 22.65 -11.25
CA VAL A 112 15.67 21.61 -10.35
C VAL A 112 16.70 21.31 -9.25
N THR A 113 16.23 21.33 -8.01
CA THR A 113 17.05 21.34 -6.78
C THR A 113 16.50 20.43 -5.67
N GLY A 114 15.27 19.92 -5.85
CA GLY A 114 14.48 19.26 -4.81
C GLY A 114 13.61 20.21 -3.98
N GLN A 115 13.68 21.53 -4.18
CA GLN A 115 12.88 22.48 -3.41
C GLN A 115 11.37 22.19 -3.53
N GLY A 116 10.70 22.05 -2.37
CA GLY A 116 9.28 21.71 -2.29
C GLY A 116 8.95 20.23 -2.45
N TYR A 117 9.96 19.36 -2.57
CA TYR A 117 9.82 17.90 -2.64
C TYR A 117 10.41 17.25 -1.41
N PHE A 118 9.88 16.08 -1.05
CA PHE A 118 10.38 15.26 0.04
C PHE A 118 10.64 13.82 -0.40
N ALA A 119 11.65 13.19 0.20
CA ALA A 119 11.94 11.77 0.04
C ALA A 119 11.99 11.07 1.41
N GLY A 120 11.61 9.79 1.44
CA GLY A 120 11.62 8.98 2.65
C GLY A 120 12.91 8.17 2.74
N VAL A 121 13.55 8.16 3.90
CA VAL A 121 14.78 7.37 4.15
C VAL A 121 14.51 6.46 5.34
N TRP A 122 14.53 5.15 5.09
CA TRP A 122 14.56 4.12 6.12
C TRP A 122 15.99 3.58 6.22
N ASP A 123 16.52 3.53 7.44
CA ASP A 123 17.89 3.12 7.69
C ASP A 123 18.06 2.58 9.13
N ALA A 124 19.28 2.34 9.61
CA ALA A 124 19.55 1.82 10.95
C ALA A 124 19.08 2.73 12.11
N GLY A 125 18.79 3.99 11.79
CA GLY A 125 18.26 4.99 12.71
C GLY A 125 17.98 6.31 11.99
N ILE A 126 17.83 7.38 12.76
CA ILE A 126 17.50 8.71 12.23
C ILE A 126 18.76 9.48 11.84
N ALA A 127 18.73 10.21 10.72
CA ALA A 127 19.82 11.09 10.30
C ALA A 127 20.00 12.29 11.26
N ASP A 128 21.23 12.79 11.42
CA ASP A 128 21.56 13.90 12.33
C ASP A 128 20.85 15.21 11.93
N THR A 129 19.69 15.45 12.54
CA THR A 129 18.88 16.67 12.36
C THR A 129 19.62 17.96 12.73
N SER A 130 20.68 17.88 13.55
CA SER A 130 21.48 19.03 13.97
C SER A 130 22.57 19.41 12.96
N HIS A 131 22.87 18.54 12.00
CA HIS A 131 23.93 18.71 11.03
C HIS A 131 23.65 19.91 10.10
N LYS A 132 24.61 20.85 10.02
CA LYS A 132 24.46 22.15 9.34
C LYS A 132 24.02 22.06 7.88
N GLU A 133 24.43 21.02 7.18
CA GLU A 133 24.06 20.76 5.78
C GLU A 133 22.55 20.59 5.55
N PHE A 134 21.77 20.20 6.57
CA PHE A 134 20.33 19.99 6.41
C PHE A 134 19.49 21.20 6.82
N ALA A 135 19.99 22.04 7.72
CA ALA A 135 19.33 23.29 8.14
C ALA A 135 17.84 23.13 8.54
N GLY A 136 17.49 22.00 9.16
CA GLY A 136 16.11 21.68 9.59
C GLY A 136 15.25 20.90 8.57
N ARG A 137 15.79 20.53 7.41
CA ARG A 137 15.09 19.73 6.37
C ARG A 137 15.01 18.23 6.65
N ILE A 138 15.49 17.75 7.81
CA ILE A 138 15.28 16.36 8.25
C ILE A 138 14.11 16.36 9.22
N ILE A 139 13.07 15.61 8.89
CA ILE A 139 11.88 15.41 9.70
C ILE A 139 11.93 13.97 10.25
N PRO A 140 12.32 13.74 11.51
CA PRO A 140 12.16 12.44 12.15
C PRO A 140 10.67 12.09 12.22
N ARG A 141 10.32 10.89 11.78
CA ARG A 141 8.94 10.38 11.85
C ARG A 141 8.72 9.35 12.95
N ASP A 142 9.80 8.90 13.59
CA ASP A 142 9.80 7.93 14.69
C ASP A 142 10.30 8.53 16.02
N SER A 143 10.11 7.79 17.10
CA SER A 143 10.44 8.24 18.47
C SER A 143 11.93 8.15 18.84
N PHE A 144 12.75 7.50 18.00
CA PHE A 144 14.19 7.42 18.18
C PHE A 144 14.85 8.75 17.76
N THR A 145 15.79 9.26 18.56
CA THR A 145 16.37 10.61 18.34
C THR A 145 17.90 10.65 18.41
N ASP A 146 18.56 9.55 18.72
CA ASP A 146 20.02 9.48 18.63
C ASP A 146 20.43 9.39 17.14
N PRO A 147 21.38 10.22 16.67
CA PRO A 147 21.73 10.30 15.26
C PRO A 147 22.58 9.11 14.80
N ASP A 148 22.09 8.36 13.81
CA ASP A 148 22.84 7.23 13.24
C ASP A 148 23.87 7.67 12.18
N HIS A 149 25.01 6.98 12.17
CA HIS A 149 26.13 7.28 11.28
C HIS A 149 25.87 6.90 9.82
N HIS A 150 25.19 5.78 9.57
CA HIS A 150 24.89 5.30 8.24
C HIS A 150 23.74 6.12 7.62
N ALA A 151 22.64 6.29 8.36
CA ALA A 151 21.50 7.12 7.99
C ALA A 151 21.91 8.56 7.62
N THR A 152 22.80 9.17 8.42
CA THR A 152 23.31 10.53 8.15
C THR A 152 24.13 10.60 6.85
N HIS A 153 24.89 9.55 6.51
CA HIS A 153 25.70 9.50 5.28
C HIS A 153 24.83 9.32 4.02
N VAL A 154 23.85 8.41 4.10
CA VAL A 154 22.82 8.16 3.10
C VAL A 154 22.02 9.44 2.83
N THR A 155 21.48 10.05 3.87
CA THR A 155 20.68 11.29 3.81
C THR A 155 21.48 12.47 3.26
N GLY A 156 22.78 12.59 3.60
CA GLY A 156 23.67 13.58 3.01
C GLY A 156 23.82 13.45 1.49
N THR A 157 23.88 12.22 1.00
CA THR A 157 24.02 11.92 -0.44
C THR A 157 22.77 12.32 -1.22
N ILE A 158 21.59 12.26 -0.58
CA ILE A 158 20.34 12.76 -1.16
C ILE A 158 20.26 14.30 -1.06
N ALA A 159 20.44 14.87 0.13
CA ALA A 159 19.92 16.21 0.43
C ALA A 159 20.87 17.20 1.13
N ALA A 160 22.17 16.92 1.30
CA ALA A 160 23.09 17.90 1.91
C ALA A 160 23.16 19.20 1.06
N ALA A 161 22.98 20.37 1.69
CA ALA A 161 22.93 21.68 1.01
C ALA A 161 24.20 22.01 0.19
N GLY A 162 25.35 21.44 0.56
CA GLY A 162 26.64 21.70 -0.06
C GLY A 162 27.36 22.91 0.53
N LEU A 163 27.14 23.21 1.82
CA LEU A 163 27.93 24.20 2.56
C LEU A 163 29.42 23.83 2.50
N ASN A 164 29.71 22.54 2.70
CA ASN A 164 30.86 21.86 2.17
C ASN A 164 30.53 21.39 0.74
N THR A 165 31.01 22.15 -0.26
CA THR A 165 30.86 21.82 -1.70
C THR A 165 31.32 20.41 -2.08
N GLY A 166 32.12 19.76 -1.23
CA GLY A 166 32.55 18.39 -1.40
C GLY A 166 31.48 17.33 -1.15
N VAL A 167 30.35 17.65 -0.48
CA VAL A 167 29.31 16.67 -0.10
C VAL A 167 27.90 16.94 -0.61
N ARG A 168 27.67 18.04 -1.36
CA ARG A 168 26.32 18.43 -1.85
C ARG A 168 25.54 17.20 -2.36
N GLY A 169 24.34 17.00 -1.82
CA GLY A 169 23.45 15.92 -2.23
C GLY A 169 22.82 16.17 -3.60
N MET A 170 22.26 15.11 -4.19
CA MET A 170 21.65 15.18 -5.52
C MET A 170 20.50 16.19 -5.60
N ALA A 171 19.63 16.21 -4.58
CA ALA A 171 18.49 17.10 -4.41
C ALA A 171 18.68 17.95 -3.14
N TRP A 172 19.64 18.89 -3.19
CA TRP A 172 20.17 19.59 -2.02
C TRP A 172 19.21 20.58 -1.33
N GLU A 173 18.03 20.85 -1.89
CA GLU A 173 16.95 21.61 -1.24
C GLU A 173 15.76 20.75 -0.82
N ALA A 174 15.78 19.43 -1.05
CA ALA A 174 14.70 18.53 -0.65
C ALA A 174 14.54 18.42 0.87
N GLU A 175 13.32 18.16 1.32
CA GLU A 175 13.03 17.67 2.67
C GLU A 175 13.23 16.14 2.73
N ILE A 176 13.59 15.61 3.90
CA ILE A 176 13.76 14.18 4.12
C ILE A 176 12.94 13.74 5.31
N TRP A 177 12.04 12.79 5.10
CA TRP A 177 11.37 12.08 6.18
C TRP A 177 12.24 10.91 6.59
N SER A 178 12.86 11.01 7.76
CA SER A 178 13.78 10.00 8.28
C SER A 178 13.01 9.05 9.19
N TYR A 179 13.22 7.76 8.95
CA TYR A 179 12.67 6.65 9.71
C TYR A 179 13.78 5.69 10.11
N ASP A 180 13.59 4.96 11.21
CA ASP A 180 14.37 3.75 11.45
C ASP A 180 13.76 2.56 10.67
N TRP A 181 14.50 1.45 10.48
CA TRP A 181 14.05 0.35 9.64
C TRP A 181 12.95 -0.53 10.25
N ASN A 182 12.56 -0.30 11.50
CA ASN A 182 11.56 -1.13 12.17
C ASN A 182 10.18 -0.79 11.62
N ASN A 183 9.25 -1.74 11.55
CA ASN A 183 7.85 -1.48 11.19
C ASN A 183 7.64 -0.82 9.78
N GLN A 184 8.69 -0.79 8.95
CA GLN A 184 8.77 -0.16 7.63
C GLN A 184 7.50 -0.25 6.79
N LEU A 185 6.92 -1.45 6.59
CA LEU A 185 5.77 -1.62 5.70
C LEU A 185 4.58 -0.75 6.11
N THR A 186 4.32 -0.59 7.41
CA THR A 186 3.25 0.26 7.93
C THR A 186 3.57 1.74 7.76
N GLU A 187 4.81 2.16 8.02
CA GLU A 187 5.23 3.56 7.85
C GLU A 187 5.29 3.99 6.39
N LEU A 188 5.79 3.13 5.51
CA LEU A 188 5.90 3.38 4.08
C LEU A 188 4.50 3.44 3.44
N THR A 189 3.57 2.60 3.89
CA THR A 189 2.14 2.70 3.51
C THR A 189 1.54 4.03 3.94
N ARG A 190 1.79 4.47 5.19
CA ARG A 190 1.34 5.79 5.67
C ARG A 190 1.99 6.94 4.90
N ALA A 191 3.30 6.87 4.65
CA ALA A 191 4.02 7.91 3.92
C ALA A 191 3.55 8.02 2.47
N ALA A 192 3.27 6.90 1.80
CA ALA A 192 2.64 6.87 0.49
C ALA A 192 1.28 7.59 0.49
N ALA A 193 0.44 7.33 1.50
CA ALA A 193 -0.85 8.01 1.67
C ALA A 193 -0.71 9.51 2.00
N GLU A 194 0.42 9.94 2.58
CA GLU A 194 0.81 11.35 2.77
C GLU A 194 1.48 11.97 1.52
N GLY A 195 1.56 11.25 0.39
CA GLY A 195 2.06 11.76 -0.90
C GLY A 195 3.55 11.47 -1.18
N LEU A 196 4.16 10.49 -0.53
CA LEU A 196 5.57 10.13 -0.78
C LEU A 196 5.77 9.51 -2.17
N LEU A 197 6.64 10.15 -2.99
CA LEU A 197 6.93 9.74 -4.37
C LEU A 197 8.16 8.84 -4.51
N VAL A 198 9.18 9.03 -3.67
CA VAL A 198 10.45 8.29 -3.73
C VAL A 198 10.90 7.93 -2.31
N SER A 199 11.20 6.65 -2.09
CA SER A 199 11.82 6.19 -0.85
C SER A 199 13.19 5.54 -1.11
N ASN A 200 14.07 5.63 -0.12
CA ASN A 200 15.41 5.06 -0.13
C ASN A 200 15.55 4.02 0.98
N HIS A 201 15.93 2.79 0.60
CA HIS A 201 16.18 1.68 1.51
C HIS A 201 17.60 1.15 1.30
N SER A 202 18.50 1.51 2.22
CA SER A 202 19.95 1.27 2.12
C SER A 202 20.47 0.13 3.01
N TYR A 203 19.58 -0.80 3.34
CA TYR A 203 19.78 -1.99 4.17
C TYR A 203 19.18 -3.23 3.50
N GLY A 204 19.33 -4.39 4.13
CA GLY A 204 18.72 -5.66 3.73
C GLY A 204 19.10 -6.76 4.71
N LEU A 205 18.60 -7.98 4.48
CA LEU A 205 18.94 -9.14 5.32
C LEU A 205 20.46 -9.44 5.31
N LYS A 206 21.01 -9.83 6.47
CA LYS A 206 22.27 -10.59 6.53
C LYS A 206 21.99 -12.00 6.04
N LEU A 207 22.63 -12.40 4.95
CA LEU A 207 22.41 -13.68 4.26
C LEU A 207 23.75 -14.39 4.05
N GLY A 208 23.71 -15.72 4.00
CA GLY A 208 24.86 -16.57 3.76
C GLY A 208 25.98 -16.36 4.78
N TRP A 209 27.23 -16.42 4.31
CA TRP A 209 28.43 -16.19 5.12
C TRP A 209 28.69 -14.69 5.31
N THR A 210 28.77 -14.25 6.56
CA THR A 210 29.20 -12.90 6.95
C THR A 210 30.33 -12.95 7.97
N ARG A 211 31.03 -11.82 8.13
CA ARG A 211 32.15 -11.69 9.06
C ARG A 211 31.78 -10.79 10.24
N GLU A 212 31.87 -11.31 11.45
CA GLU A 212 31.50 -10.62 12.69
C GLU A 212 32.65 -10.72 13.69
N ASP A 213 33.13 -9.59 14.22
CA ASP A 213 34.32 -9.50 15.09
C ASP A 213 35.59 -10.22 14.58
N GLY A 214 35.67 -10.44 13.26
CA GLY A 214 36.75 -11.13 12.56
C GLY A 214 36.49 -12.62 12.29
N GLU A 215 35.51 -13.22 12.96
CA GLU A 215 35.05 -14.61 12.82
C GLU A 215 33.97 -14.76 11.74
N TRP A 216 33.75 -15.99 11.26
CA TRP A 216 32.76 -16.30 10.22
C TRP A 216 31.44 -16.85 10.78
N VAL A 217 30.36 -16.12 10.54
CA VAL A 217 29.00 -16.44 10.99
C VAL A 217 28.14 -16.87 9.79
N TRP A 218 27.39 -17.97 9.96
CA TRP A 218 26.37 -18.41 9.00
C TRP A 218 25.03 -17.80 9.39
N ASN A 219 24.35 -17.16 8.44
CA ASN A 219 23.03 -16.58 8.65
C ASN A 219 21.90 -17.39 7.99
N GLY A 220 22.25 -18.39 7.17
CA GLY A 220 21.32 -19.29 6.48
C GLY A 220 20.81 -20.44 7.36
N SER A 221 20.07 -21.35 6.73
CA SER A 221 19.56 -22.58 7.37
C SER A 221 20.71 -23.48 7.84
N PRO A 222 20.64 -24.10 9.04
CA PRO A 222 21.64 -25.09 9.47
C PRO A 222 21.80 -26.21 8.44
N ASP A 223 23.04 -26.67 8.25
CA ASP A 223 23.42 -27.74 7.32
C ASP A 223 23.15 -27.46 5.82
N ALA A 224 22.87 -26.21 5.43
CA ALA A 224 22.82 -25.77 4.03
C ALA A 224 24.15 -25.19 3.56
N ASP A 225 24.55 -25.48 2.31
CA ASP A 225 25.76 -24.92 1.68
C ASP A 225 25.50 -23.51 1.08
N GLU A 226 24.23 -23.14 0.87
CA GLU A 226 23.77 -21.90 0.26
C GLU A 226 22.51 -21.39 0.98
N ASP A 227 22.33 -20.06 1.01
CA ASP A 227 21.18 -19.43 1.65
C ASP A 227 20.07 -19.19 0.63
N TYR A 228 19.02 -20.02 0.65
CA TYR A 228 17.88 -20.01 -0.28
C TYR A 228 17.13 -18.66 -0.40
N ARG A 229 17.50 -17.64 0.39
CA ARG A 229 16.92 -16.29 0.36
C ARG A 229 17.70 -15.34 -0.56
N PHE A 230 18.88 -15.72 -1.05
CA PHE A 230 19.41 -15.08 -2.26
C PHE A 230 18.49 -15.41 -3.43
N GLY A 231 18.29 -14.44 -4.33
CA GLY A 231 17.45 -14.59 -5.52
C GLY A 231 15.95 -14.68 -5.26
N PHE A 232 15.53 -15.04 -4.05
CA PHE A 232 14.18 -15.48 -3.73
C PHE A 232 13.19 -14.37 -3.43
N TYR A 233 12.07 -14.43 -4.13
CA TYR A 233 10.91 -13.59 -3.88
C TYR A 233 10.13 -14.12 -2.66
N THR A 234 10.25 -13.45 -1.53
CA THR A 234 9.60 -13.86 -0.27
C THR A 234 8.19 -13.30 -0.11
N ARG A 235 7.35 -13.97 0.69
CA ARG A 235 6.02 -13.43 1.05
C ARG A 235 6.07 -12.27 2.04
N SER A 236 7.02 -12.32 2.97
CA SER A 236 7.12 -11.36 4.08
C SER A 236 7.72 -10.02 3.67
N GLN A 237 8.62 -10.02 2.67
CA GLN A 237 9.18 -8.79 2.12
C GLN A 237 8.72 -8.56 0.69
N SER A 238 9.17 -9.41 -0.24
CA SER A 238 9.12 -9.10 -1.68
C SER A 238 7.69 -8.90 -2.18
N ARG A 239 6.78 -9.80 -1.76
CA ARG A 239 5.35 -9.72 -2.04
C ARG A 239 4.65 -8.53 -1.37
N ALA A 240 5.04 -8.18 -0.16
CA ALA A 240 4.42 -7.07 0.57
C ALA A 240 4.79 -5.71 -0.06
N LEU A 241 6.02 -5.57 -0.53
CA LEU A 241 6.48 -4.38 -1.28
C LEU A 241 5.79 -4.28 -2.63
N ASP A 242 5.65 -5.38 -3.38
CA ASP A 242 4.92 -5.36 -4.66
C ASP A 242 3.42 -5.05 -4.47
N GLU A 243 2.80 -5.55 -3.40
CA GLU A 243 1.41 -5.22 -3.02
C GLU A 243 1.24 -3.75 -2.65
N LEU A 244 2.19 -3.16 -1.90
CA LEU A 244 2.21 -1.74 -1.59
C LEU A 244 2.39 -0.88 -2.85
N ALA A 245 3.36 -1.20 -3.72
CA ALA A 245 3.58 -0.47 -4.97
C ALA A 245 2.34 -0.48 -5.87
N TYR A 246 1.62 -1.61 -5.93
CA TYR A 246 0.38 -1.73 -6.70
C TYR A 246 -0.75 -0.85 -6.13
N LYS A 247 -0.78 -0.62 -4.82
CA LYS A 247 -1.75 0.27 -4.16
C LYS A 247 -1.32 1.74 -4.12
N ALA A 248 -0.02 2.03 -4.25
CA ALA A 248 0.56 3.37 -4.27
C ALA A 248 1.30 3.60 -5.61
N PRO A 249 0.57 3.80 -6.73
CA PRO A 249 1.14 3.72 -8.08
C PRO A 249 2.17 4.80 -8.44
N GLU A 250 2.33 5.84 -7.62
CA GLU A 250 3.33 6.92 -7.80
C GLU A 250 4.61 6.72 -6.96
N LEU A 251 4.57 5.86 -5.92
CA LEU A 251 5.71 5.62 -5.03
C LEU A 251 6.72 4.66 -5.68
N LEU A 252 7.90 5.16 -6.05
CA LEU A 252 9.02 4.31 -6.42
C LEU A 252 9.97 4.10 -5.24
N MET A 253 9.99 2.86 -4.75
CA MET A 253 10.94 2.41 -3.72
C MET A 253 12.29 2.07 -4.37
N VAL A 254 13.34 2.75 -3.94
CA VAL A 254 14.73 2.50 -4.37
C VAL A 254 15.42 1.66 -3.30
N TRP A 255 15.93 0.49 -3.69
CA TRP A 255 16.53 -0.48 -2.77
C TRP A 255 17.97 -0.80 -3.15
N SER A 256 18.86 -0.85 -2.17
CA SER A 256 20.25 -1.25 -2.40
C SER A 256 20.36 -2.75 -2.71
N ALA A 257 21.08 -3.15 -3.76
CA ALA A 257 21.11 -4.56 -4.21
C ALA A 257 21.79 -5.53 -3.22
N GLY A 258 22.66 -5.04 -2.35
CA GLY A 258 23.41 -5.83 -1.38
C GLY A 258 24.93 -5.81 -1.63
N ASN A 259 25.69 -6.16 -0.60
CA ASN A 259 27.16 -6.13 -0.60
C ASN A 259 27.76 -7.55 -0.42
N SER A 260 27.03 -8.60 -0.81
CA SER A 260 27.35 -9.99 -0.45
C SER A 260 28.33 -10.65 -1.41
N ARG A 261 28.50 -10.11 -2.62
CA ARG A 261 29.24 -10.75 -3.71
C ARG A 261 30.72 -10.88 -3.37
N GLY A 262 31.25 -12.10 -3.50
CA GLY A 262 32.68 -12.36 -3.30
C GLY A 262 33.17 -12.12 -1.87
N GLY A 263 32.27 -12.20 -0.87
CA GLY A 263 32.65 -12.15 0.54
C GLY A 263 33.77 -13.17 0.83
N ASP A 264 34.84 -12.70 1.51
CA ASP A 264 36.18 -13.31 1.57
C ASP A 264 36.22 -14.84 1.87
N GLY A 265 35.97 -15.70 0.89
CA GLY A 265 36.19 -17.14 1.05
C GLY A 265 37.65 -17.42 1.41
N ASP A 266 37.91 -17.76 2.68
CA ASP A 266 39.28 -17.96 3.21
C ASP A 266 39.91 -19.31 2.83
N GLY A 267 39.22 -20.05 1.95
CA GLY A 267 39.55 -21.41 1.54
C GLY A 267 38.99 -22.50 2.47
N THR A 268 38.28 -22.15 3.54
CA THR A 268 37.55 -23.11 4.39
C THR A 268 36.06 -23.19 4.10
N ARG A 269 35.51 -22.21 3.38
CA ARG A 269 34.09 -22.05 3.01
C ARG A 269 33.99 -21.44 1.61
N GLU A 270 32.95 -21.78 0.86
CA GLU A 270 32.68 -21.18 -0.45
C GLU A 270 32.22 -19.72 -0.28
N PRO A 271 32.66 -18.79 -1.16
CA PRO A 271 32.21 -17.39 -1.13
C PRO A 271 30.76 -17.27 -1.62
N ASN A 272 30.02 -16.27 -1.13
CA ASN A 272 28.68 -16.00 -1.68
C ASN A 272 28.81 -15.45 -3.13
N GLY A 273 28.04 -16.01 -4.06
CA GLY A 273 27.99 -15.60 -5.46
C GLY A 273 29.00 -16.30 -6.40
N PRO A 274 29.35 -15.71 -7.56
CA PRO A 274 29.25 -14.29 -7.89
C PRO A 274 27.88 -13.82 -8.39
N PHE A 275 27.06 -14.72 -8.93
CA PHE A 275 25.66 -14.47 -9.30
C PHE A 275 24.75 -14.94 -8.18
N ASP A 276 23.48 -14.56 -8.24
CA ASP A 276 22.47 -14.94 -7.26
C ASP A 276 22.89 -14.63 -5.81
N CYS A 277 23.05 -13.34 -5.53
CA CYS A 277 23.47 -12.87 -4.21
C CYS A 277 22.75 -11.59 -3.74
N ILE A 278 21.60 -11.29 -4.35
CA ILE A 278 20.71 -10.17 -3.99
C ILE A 278 19.65 -10.65 -3.00
N GLY A 279 19.40 -9.88 -1.94
CA GLY A 279 18.42 -10.22 -0.89
C GLY A 279 16.96 -9.93 -1.27
N PRO A 280 15.97 -10.55 -0.60
CA PRO A 280 14.58 -10.59 -1.03
C PRO A 280 13.92 -9.24 -1.29
N GLU A 281 14.29 -8.20 -0.55
CA GLU A 281 13.69 -6.88 -0.66
C GLU A 281 13.99 -6.22 -2.02
N ALA A 282 15.22 -6.35 -2.50
CA ALA A 282 15.63 -5.86 -3.81
C ALA A 282 15.15 -6.78 -4.97
N ILE A 283 14.74 -8.02 -4.67
CA ILE A 283 14.14 -8.97 -5.62
C ILE A 283 12.69 -8.63 -5.99
N SER A 284 11.98 -7.76 -5.27
CA SER A 284 10.64 -7.26 -5.67
C SER A 284 10.59 -6.76 -7.12
N LYS A 285 9.47 -6.98 -7.83
CA LYS A 285 9.32 -6.55 -9.24
C LYS A 285 9.15 -5.05 -9.33
N ASN A 286 8.41 -4.47 -8.38
CA ASN A 286 7.98 -3.07 -8.43
C ASN A 286 8.95 -2.09 -7.75
N VAL A 287 10.02 -2.57 -7.11
CA VAL A 287 11.12 -1.74 -6.61
C VAL A 287 12.18 -1.48 -7.69
N LEU A 288 12.99 -0.44 -7.51
CA LEU A 288 14.20 -0.20 -8.29
C LEU A 288 15.43 -0.64 -7.47
N ALA A 289 15.99 -1.79 -7.81
CA ALA A 289 17.20 -2.32 -7.18
C ALA A 289 18.46 -1.70 -7.78
N VAL A 290 19.37 -1.23 -6.93
CA VAL A 290 20.55 -0.44 -7.33
C VAL A 290 21.85 -1.13 -6.91
N GLY A 291 22.66 -1.54 -7.91
CA GLY A 291 24.02 -2.03 -7.70
C GLY A 291 25.05 -0.89 -7.58
N ALA A 292 26.29 -1.23 -7.23
CA ALA A 292 27.36 -0.27 -6.96
C ALA A 292 28.52 -0.37 -7.97
N VAL A 293 28.87 0.78 -8.56
CA VAL A 293 30.06 0.94 -9.41
C VAL A 293 31.06 1.93 -8.82
N ASP A 294 32.28 1.96 -9.38
CA ASP A 294 33.23 3.04 -9.15
C ASP A 294 32.66 4.39 -9.64
N LYS A 295 33.11 5.47 -9.01
CA LYS A 295 32.87 6.84 -9.52
C LYS A 295 33.62 7.07 -10.82
N ILE A 296 33.04 7.89 -11.72
CA ILE A 296 33.62 8.26 -13.01
C ILE A 296 33.89 9.77 -13.04
N PRO A 297 35.11 10.24 -12.69
CA PRO A 297 35.40 11.68 -12.49
C PRO A 297 35.20 12.59 -13.70
N GLY A 298 35.29 12.06 -14.93
CA GLY A 298 35.06 12.82 -16.16
C GLY A 298 33.63 12.73 -16.71
N GLY A 299 32.72 12.07 -15.99
CA GLY A 299 31.44 11.61 -16.56
C GLY A 299 31.64 10.37 -17.45
N TYR A 300 30.53 9.82 -17.94
CA TYR A 300 30.54 8.65 -18.82
C TYR A 300 30.96 9.01 -20.25
N GLU A 301 31.95 8.32 -20.82
CA GLU A 301 32.25 8.38 -22.27
C GLU A 301 31.88 7.08 -23.00
N LYS A 302 32.10 5.91 -22.36
CA LYS A 302 31.93 4.58 -22.97
C LYS A 302 31.64 3.49 -21.91
N PRO A 303 31.09 2.32 -22.30
CA PRO A 303 30.68 1.28 -21.34
C PRO A 303 31.77 0.81 -20.39
N SER A 304 33.02 0.74 -20.87
CA SER A 304 34.18 0.31 -20.06
C SER A 304 34.62 1.27 -18.94
N ASP A 305 34.04 2.47 -18.87
CA ASP A 305 34.28 3.41 -17.77
C ASP A 305 33.44 3.02 -16.53
N VAL A 306 32.31 2.34 -16.74
CA VAL A 306 31.44 1.80 -15.68
C VAL A 306 32.09 0.53 -15.11
N ARG A 307 32.76 0.66 -13.97
CA ARG A 307 33.48 -0.45 -13.32
C ARG A 307 32.73 -0.95 -12.10
N MET A 308 32.38 -2.23 -12.10
CA MET A 308 31.69 -2.88 -10.99
C MET A 308 32.58 -2.96 -9.74
N THR A 309 32.05 -2.58 -8.56
CA THR A 309 32.77 -2.75 -7.29
C THR A 309 32.89 -4.23 -6.93
N SER A 310 33.89 -4.59 -6.12
CA SER A 310 34.11 -6.00 -5.74
C SER A 310 32.94 -6.62 -4.98
N PHE A 311 32.18 -5.82 -4.23
CA PHE A 311 31.15 -6.27 -3.28
C PHE A 311 29.71 -6.27 -3.81
N SER A 312 29.40 -5.48 -4.87
CA SER A 312 28.00 -5.30 -5.29
C SER A 312 27.37 -6.64 -5.66
N SER A 313 26.26 -6.97 -5.01
CA SER A 313 25.45 -8.15 -5.33
C SER A 313 24.92 -8.11 -6.76
N TRP A 314 24.86 -9.28 -7.38
CA TRP A 314 24.39 -9.54 -8.74
C TRP A 314 23.19 -10.50 -8.71
N GLY A 315 22.32 -10.39 -9.71
CA GLY A 315 21.24 -11.34 -9.94
C GLY A 315 21.75 -12.66 -10.55
N PRO A 316 20.88 -13.48 -11.18
CA PRO A 316 19.45 -13.25 -11.41
C PRO A 316 18.62 -13.25 -10.12
N SER A 317 17.30 -13.05 -10.22
CA SER A 317 16.38 -13.65 -9.25
C SER A 317 16.18 -15.14 -9.55
N ASP A 318 15.64 -15.92 -8.62
CA ASP A 318 15.37 -17.35 -8.84
C ASP A 318 14.46 -17.64 -10.03
N ASP A 319 13.52 -16.73 -10.28
CA ASP A 319 12.59 -16.78 -11.41
C ASP A 319 13.17 -16.17 -12.72
N GLY A 320 14.43 -15.74 -12.68
CA GLY A 320 15.23 -15.35 -13.85
C GLY A 320 15.16 -13.90 -14.28
N ARG A 321 14.60 -13.00 -13.46
CA ARG A 321 14.46 -11.56 -13.76
C ARG A 321 15.78 -10.80 -13.66
N VAL A 322 15.88 -9.69 -14.38
CA VAL A 322 17.05 -8.80 -14.39
C VAL A 322 17.14 -8.06 -13.06
N LYS A 323 18.13 -8.43 -12.23
CA LYS A 323 18.51 -7.71 -11.02
C LYS A 323 20.04 -7.57 -10.93
N PRO A 324 20.60 -6.45 -10.42
CA PRO A 324 19.89 -5.21 -10.06
C PRO A 324 19.22 -4.58 -11.28
N ASP A 325 18.28 -3.65 -11.10
CA ASP A 325 17.63 -3.00 -12.23
C ASP A 325 18.59 -2.04 -12.95
N ILE A 326 19.39 -1.29 -12.17
CA ILE A 326 20.43 -0.37 -12.66
C ILE A 326 21.62 -0.33 -11.67
N VAL A 327 22.69 0.39 -12.05
CA VAL A 327 23.82 0.71 -11.15
C VAL A 327 24.05 2.22 -11.02
N ALA A 328 24.66 2.62 -9.91
CA ALA A 328 25.16 3.97 -9.68
C ALA A 328 26.45 3.93 -8.84
N PRO A 329 27.23 5.04 -8.76
CA PRO A 329 28.45 5.07 -7.97
C PRO A 329 28.21 4.73 -6.48
N GLY A 330 28.91 3.70 -5.99
CA GLY A 330 28.81 3.22 -4.60
C GLY A 330 30.16 3.08 -3.88
N GLN A 331 31.29 3.32 -4.56
CA GLN A 331 32.64 3.23 -3.98
C GLN A 331 33.13 4.57 -3.43
N ALA A 332 33.48 4.59 -2.14
CA ALA A 332 34.12 5.71 -1.43
C ALA A 332 33.40 7.07 -1.65
N LEU A 333 32.09 7.12 -1.40
CA LEU A 333 31.32 8.37 -1.42
C LEU A 333 31.60 9.18 -0.17
N TYR A 334 31.82 10.47 -0.34
CA TYR A 334 32.11 11.42 0.74
C TYR A 334 30.82 12.14 1.11
N SER A 335 30.33 11.97 2.32
CA SER A 335 29.05 12.56 2.74
C SER A 335 29.09 13.00 4.20
N THR A 336 27.98 13.52 4.70
CA THR A 336 27.78 13.95 6.09
C THR A 336 27.84 12.79 7.07
N LEU A 337 28.31 13.06 8.28
CA LEU A 337 28.37 12.15 9.42
C LEU A 337 27.90 12.89 10.68
N PRO A 338 27.37 12.20 11.71
CA PRO A 338 26.88 12.85 12.92
C PRO A 338 27.93 13.76 13.59
N GLU A 339 27.44 14.79 14.28
CA GLU A 339 28.23 15.82 14.97
C GLU A 339 28.96 16.78 14.01
N ASP A 340 28.28 17.25 12.95
CA ASP A 340 28.83 18.17 11.91
C ASP A 340 30.12 17.65 11.22
N ARG A 341 30.22 16.33 11.04
CA ARG A 341 31.39 15.67 10.43
C ARG A 341 31.12 15.26 8.98
N TYR A 342 32.19 14.88 8.30
CA TYR A 342 32.13 14.37 6.93
C TYR A 342 33.09 13.19 6.79
N GLY A 343 32.74 12.20 5.97
CA GLY A 343 33.57 11.00 5.82
C GLY A 343 33.18 10.11 4.64
N PHE A 344 33.99 9.07 4.43
CA PHE A 344 33.86 8.16 3.29
C PHE A 344 33.18 6.85 3.69
N SER A 345 32.20 6.43 2.90
CA SER A 345 31.56 5.10 3.00
C SER A 345 31.53 4.42 1.64
N SER A 346 31.43 3.09 1.61
CA SER A 346 31.27 2.31 0.38
C SER A 346 30.21 1.23 0.56
N GLY A 347 29.38 1.02 -0.45
CA GLY A 347 28.33 0.01 -0.47
C GLY A 347 27.27 0.32 -1.52
N THR A 348 26.40 -0.64 -1.83
CA THR A 348 25.13 -0.36 -2.53
C THR A 348 24.26 0.61 -1.75
N SER A 349 24.43 0.64 -0.43
CA SER A 349 23.87 1.64 0.48
C SER A 349 24.27 3.09 0.15
N MET A 350 25.35 3.31 -0.59
CA MET A 350 25.74 4.64 -1.07
C MET A 350 25.32 4.87 -2.54
N SER A 351 25.08 3.83 -3.34
CA SER A 351 24.57 4.00 -4.72
C SER A 351 23.06 4.19 -4.78
N ALA A 352 22.29 3.55 -3.87
CA ALA A 352 20.86 3.79 -3.73
C ALA A 352 20.49 5.28 -3.51
N PRO A 353 21.09 6.04 -2.57
CA PRO A 353 20.76 7.45 -2.38
C PRO A 353 21.21 8.37 -3.52
N VAL A 354 22.25 8.00 -4.29
CA VAL A 354 22.58 8.70 -5.56
C VAL A 354 21.40 8.62 -6.52
N VAL A 355 20.81 7.42 -6.66
CA VAL A 355 19.62 7.21 -7.49
C VAL A 355 18.43 7.96 -6.90
N SER A 356 18.06 7.72 -5.63
CA SER A 356 16.88 8.31 -4.98
C SER A 356 16.80 9.83 -5.11
N GLY A 357 17.89 10.56 -4.84
CA GLY A 357 17.90 12.01 -4.97
C GLY A 357 17.83 12.49 -6.43
N SER A 358 18.47 11.76 -7.36
CA SER A 358 18.38 12.06 -8.79
C SER A 358 16.96 11.82 -9.35
N LEU A 359 16.28 10.76 -8.89
CA LEU A 359 14.89 10.47 -9.26
C LEU A 359 13.92 11.53 -8.74
N LEU A 360 14.16 12.09 -7.54
CA LEU A 360 13.36 13.17 -7.00
C LEU A 360 13.41 14.42 -7.88
N LEU A 361 14.58 14.74 -8.47
CA LEU A 361 14.70 15.81 -9.46
C LEU A 361 13.94 15.51 -10.75
N LEU A 362 13.89 14.25 -11.20
CA LEU A 362 13.09 13.86 -12.35
C LEU A 362 11.58 13.98 -12.08
N GLN A 363 11.11 13.65 -10.88
CA GLN A 363 9.72 13.92 -10.46
C GLN A 363 9.43 15.43 -10.38
N GLN A 364 10.37 16.24 -9.87
CA GLN A 364 10.24 17.71 -9.86
C GLN A 364 10.16 18.27 -11.29
N LEU A 365 11.03 17.82 -12.19
CA LEU A 365 11.03 18.23 -13.60
C LEU A 365 9.74 17.79 -14.30
N TYR A 366 9.32 16.54 -14.13
CA TYR A 366 8.13 16.01 -14.79
C TYR A 366 6.86 16.69 -14.29
N HIS A 367 6.71 16.94 -12.99
CA HIS A 367 5.59 17.73 -12.47
C HIS A 367 5.65 19.20 -12.93
N ARG A 368 6.85 19.80 -13.07
CA ARG A 368 7.00 21.13 -13.67
C ARG A 368 6.72 21.16 -15.18
N ASN A 369 6.83 20.03 -15.89
CA ASN A 369 6.53 19.95 -17.33
C ASN A 369 5.09 19.48 -17.62
N ASN A 370 4.54 18.55 -16.84
CA ASN A 370 3.27 17.85 -17.09
C ASN A 370 2.17 18.08 -16.04
N GLY A 371 2.50 18.54 -14.83
CA GLY A 371 1.51 18.97 -13.81
C GLY A 371 0.98 17.88 -12.90
N ARG A 372 1.44 16.65 -13.11
CA ARG A 372 1.26 15.47 -12.28
C ARG A 372 2.61 14.80 -12.06
N HIS A 373 2.69 13.83 -11.15
CA HIS A 373 3.88 13.00 -11.01
C HIS A 373 3.85 11.84 -12.01
N MET A 374 5.02 11.25 -12.29
CA MET A 374 5.11 9.97 -12.98
C MET A 374 4.64 8.84 -12.06
N ARG A 375 3.97 7.83 -12.61
CA ARG A 375 3.82 6.54 -11.91
C ARG A 375 5.21 5.95 -11.63
N ALA A 376 5.31 5.14 -10.58
CA ALA A 376 6.53 4.44 -10.18
C ALA A 376 7.12 3.59 -11.33
N ALA A 377 6.25 2.87 -12.04
CA ALA A 377 6.61 2.12 -13.24
C ALA A 377 7.17 3.03 -14.35
N THR A 378 6.60 4.22 -14.55
CA THR A 378 7.04 5.19 -15.56
C THR A 378 8.42 5.74 -15.23
N LEU A 379 8.66 6.11 -13.96
CA LEU A 379 9.95 6.59 -13.49
C LEU A 379 11.04 5.49 -13.57
N LYS A 380 10.71 4.25 -13.20
CA LYS A 380 11.59 3.07 -13.37
C LYS A 380 11.88 2.81 -14.85
N GLY A 381 10.85 2.81 -15.70
CA GLY A 381 10.95 2.61 -17.14
C GLY A 381 11.77 3.70 -17.83
N LEU A 382 11.62 4.97 -17.43
CA LEU A 382 12.37 6.10 -17.96
C LEU A 382 13.87 5.95 -17.70
N VAL A 383 14.29 5.63 -16.47
CA VAL A 383 15.73 5.47 -16.18
C VAL A 383 16.32 4.20 -16.80
N ILE A 384 15.53 3.14 -16.98
CA ILE A 384 15.92 1.95 -17.75
C ILE A 384 16.03 2.28 -19.25
N HIS A 385 15.12 3.10 -19.79
CA HIS A 385 15.13 3.53 -21.20
C HIS A 385 16.40 4.31 -21.52
N THR A 386 16.78 5.26 -20.65
CA THR A 386 17.89 6.20 -20.88
C THR A 386 19.24 5.78 -20.30
N ALA A 387 19.31 4.70 -19.51
CA ALA A 387 20.53 4.20 -18.88
C ALA A 387 21.74 4.14 -19.82
N HIS A 388 22.90 4.55 -19.32
CA HIS A 388 24.18 4.36 -19.99
C HIS A 388 24.51 2.87 -20.05
N GLN A 389 24.80 2.36 -21.25
CA GLN A 389 25.25 0.97 -21.43
C GLN A 389 26.48 0.69 -20.57
N ALA A 390 26.48 -0.44 -19.88
CA ALA A 390 27.60 -0.93 -19.09
C ALA A 390 28.01 -2.33 -19.58
N GLY A 391 28.99 -2.96 -18.91
CA GLY A 391 29.42 -4.31 -19.25
C GLY A 391 30.18 -4.43 -20.57
N LYS A 392 30.35 -5.68 -21.04
CA LYS A 392 31.09 -6.01 -22.28
C LYS A 392 30.21 -6.07 -23.52
N ASN A 393 28.92 -6.37 -23.33
CA ASN A 393 27.94 -6.63 -24.39
C ASN A 393 26.86 -5.55 -24.33
N ARG A 394 26.18 -5.29 -25.45
CA ARG A 394 25.03 -4.36 -25.48
C ARG A 394 23.76 -5.08 -25.00
N GLY A 395 22.87 -4.36 -24.32
CA GLY A 395 21.71 -4.95 -23.64
C GLY A 395 21.93 -5.10 -22.14
N PRO A 396 20.97 -5.71 -21.41
CA PRO A 396 21.09 -5.95 -19.98
C PRO A 396 22.06 -7.09 -19.65
N ASP A 397 22.53 -7.14 -18.41
CA ASP A 397 23.17 -8.31 -17.81
C ASP A 397 22.87 -8.38 -16.29
N TYR A 398 23.07 -9.54 -15.65
CA TYR A 398 22.77 -9.72 -14.22
C TYR A 398 23.75 -9.02 -13.26
N SER A 399 24.77 -8.33 -13.78
CA SER A 399 25.74 -7.58 -12.96
C SER A 399 25.47 -6.09 -12.94
N PHE A 400 25.26 -5.46 -14.11
CA PHE A 400 24.99 -4.03 -14.27
C PHE A 400 23.50 -3.71 -14.44
N GLY A 401 22.64 -4.72 -14.53
CA GLY A 401 21.22 -4.55 -14.84
C GLY A 401 21.02 -4.04 -16.26
N TRP A 402 20.13 -3.06 -16.42
CA TRP A 402 19.93 -2.34 -17.67
C TRP A 402 21.00 -1.28 -17.98
N GLY A 403 21.95 -1.05 -17.06
CA GLY A 403 23.05 -0.09 -17.21
C GLY A 403 23.19 0.87 -16.03
N MET A 404 24.06 1.87 -16.20
CA MET A 404 24.26 2.92 -15.20
C MET A 404 23.22 4.05 -15.36
N LEU A 405 22.75 4.60 -14.24
CA LEU A 405 21.83 5.76 -14.26
C LEU A 405 22.38 6.90 -15.13
N ASN A 406 21.51 7.43 -15.99
CA ASN A 406 21.76 8.60 -16.83
C ASN A 406 20.64 9.62 -16.60
N THR A 407 20.79 10.42 -15.55
CA THR A 407 19.79 11.42 -15.14
C THR A 407 19.69 12.54 -16.17
N GLN A 408 20.79 12.88 -16.86
CA GLN A 408 20.80 13.86 -17.94
C GLN A 408 19.86 13.43 -19.09
N ALA A 409 20.00 12.23 -19.64
CA ALA A 409 19.17 11.79 -20.75
C ALA A 409 17.70 11.57 -20.33
N ALA A 410 17.45 11.12 -19.11
CA ALA A 410 16.09 11.07 -18.55
C ALA A 410 15.45 12.46 -18.50
N ALA A 411 16.18 13.46 -18.00
CA ALA A 411 15.71 14.85 -17.94
C ALA A 411 15.55 15.47 -19.34
N GLU A 412 16.45 15.18 -20.28
CA GLU A 412 16.33 15.66 -21.66
C GLU A 412 15.14 15.05 -22.40
N LEU A 413 14.80 13.78 -22.15
CA LEU A 413 13.59 13.15 -22.69
C LEU A 413 12.34 13.86 -22.16
N VAL A 414 12.22 14.03 -20.83
CA VAL A 414 11.12 14.76 -20.17
C VAL A 414 11.04 16.24 -20.59
N ALA A 415 12.16 16.86 -20.99
CA ALA A 415 12.21 18.27 -21.41
C ALA A 415 11.92 18.48 -22.90
N LYS A 416 12.17 17.48 -23.75
CA LYS A 416 12.08 17.55 -25.23
C LYS A 416 11.01 16.66 -25.84
N GLU A 417 10.23 15.95 -25.04
CA GLU A 417 9.07 15.18 -25.50
C GLU A 417 8.20 16.02 -26.44
N ASP A 418 7.95 15.46 -27.63
CA ASP A 418 7.16 16.05 -28.72
C ASP A 418 5.83 15.31 -28.94
N GLY A 419 5.62 14.19 -28.24
CA GLY A 419 4.46 13.32 -28.39
C GLY A 419 4.49 12.39 -29.61
N VAL A 420 5.52 12.45 -30.46
CA VAL A 420 5.60 11.73 -31.75
C VAL A 420 6.92 10.96 -31.92
N SER A 421 8.08 11.66 -31.94
CA SER A 421 9.41 11.06 -32.05
C SER A 421 9.96 10.60 -30.70
N THR A 422 9.59 11.31 -29.62
CA THR A 422 10.09 11.11 -28.27
C THR A 422 8.96 11.38 -27.28
N PHE A 423 8.53 10.38 -26.52
CA PHE A 423 7.40 10.53 -25.61
C PHE A 423 7.37 9.56 -24.41
N ILE A 424 6.58 9.91 -23.40
CA ILE A 424 6.23 9.12 -22.22
C ILE A 424 4.70 9.02 -22.14
N ARG A 425 4.15 7.85 -22.46
CA ARG A 425 2.70 7.59 -22.38
C ARG A 425 2.40 6.63 -21.22
N GLU A 426 1.51 7.05 -20.32
CA GLU A 426 0.91 6.17 -19.31
C GLU A 426 -0.44 5.68 -19.83
N LEU A 427 -0.59 4.37 -19.98
CA LEU A 427 -1.63 3.71 -20.75
C LEU A 427 -2.27 2.57 -19.95
N THR A 428 -3.37 2.04 -20.47
CA THR A 428 -4.07 0.86 -19.95
C THR A 428 -4.34 -0.10 -21.10
N LEU A 429 -4.17 -1.40 -20.85
CA LEU A 429 -4.69 -2.49 -21.68
C LEU A 429 -5.78 -3.22 -20.89
N ASN A 430 -6.91 -3.50 -21.51
CA ASN A 430 -7.93 -4.40 -20.98
C ASN A 430 -7.77 -5.81 -21.56
N ASP A 431 -8.58 -6.77 -21.11
CA ASP A 431 -8.53 -8.14 -21.62
C ASP A 431 -8.84 -8.25 -23.11
N GLY A 432 -7.93 -8.89 -23.86
CA GLY A 432 -7.97 -8.98 -25.31
C GLY A 432 -7.45 -7.75 -26.08
N ASP A 433 -7.20 -6.61 -25.41
CA ASP A 433 -6.74 -5.39 -26.07
C ASP A 433 -5.33 -5.51 -26.66
N VAL A 434 -5.10 -4.73 -27.73
CA VAL A 434 -3.78 -4.55 -28.33
C VAL A 434 -3.57 -3.08 -28.67
N TYR A 435 -2.62 -2.43 -28.00
CA TYR A 435 -2.21 -1.06 -28.30
C TYR A 435 -1.28 -1.04 -29.52
N LYS A 436 -1.52 -0.12 -30.46
CA LYS A 436 -0.68 0.05 -31.66
C LYS A 436 -0.53 1.51 -32.03
N PHE A 437 0.62 1.86 -32.59
CA PHE A 437 0.78 3.09 -33.38
C PHE A 437 1.85 2.87 -34.46
N ASP A 438 1.77 3.66 -35.52
CA ASP A 438 2.74 3.68 -36.61
C ASP A 438 3.64 4.91 -36.53
N PHE A 439 4.88 4.77 -36.98
CA PHE A 439 5.81 5.87 -37.21
C PHE A 439 6.67 5.57 -38.44
N HIS A 440 7.35 6.58 -38.97
CA HIS A 440 8.30 6.41 -40.07
C HIS A 440 9.68 6.85 -39.60
N SER A 441 10.67 5.95 -39.62
CA SER A 441 12.04 6.31 -39.27
C SER A 441 12.77 6.89 -40.48
N ASP A 442 13.63 7.88 -40.25
CA ASP A 442 14.57 8.39 -41.26
C ASP A 442 15.85 7.54 -41.37
N GLY A 443 16.07 6.59 -40.45
CA GLY A 443 17.28 5.78 -40.36
C GLY A 443 18.49 6.45 -39.70
N GLU A 444 18.36 7.69 -39.22
CA GLU A 444 19.50 8.48 -38.70
C GLU A 444 19.80 8.22 -37.21
N ALA A 445 18.87 7.60 -36.45
CA ALA A 445 19.07 7.24 -35.05
C ALA A 445 18.44 5.88 -34.68
N ASP A 446 18.96 5.25 -33.63
CA ASP A 446 18.41 4.03 -33.04
C ASP A 446 16.93 4.24 -32.61
N ILE A 447 16.08 3.24 -32.84
CA ILE A 447 14.72 3.20 -32.27
C ILE A 447 14.79 2.50 -30.91
N VAL A 448 14.32 3.17 -29.86
CA VAL A 448 14.20 2.62 -28.52
C VAL A 448 12.75 2.66 -28.07
N ALA A 449 12.23 1.53 -27.62
CA ALA A 449 10.92 1.45 -26.98
C ALA A 449 11.04 0.67 -25.67
N THR A 450 10.38 1.13 -24.62
CA THR A 450 10.42 0.48 -23.30
C THR A 450 9.02 0.49 -22.71
N ILE A 451 8.47 -0.70 -22.46
CA ILE A 451 7.27 -0.85 -21.63
C ILE A 451 7.67 -1.21 -20.20
N SER A 452 6.89 -0.72 -19.23
CA SER A 452 7.10 -0.99 -17.80
C SER A 452 5.77 -0.89 -17.05
N TRP A 453 5.52 -1.81 -16.12
CA TRP A 453 4.27 -1.83 -15.36
C TRP A 453 4.48 -2.20 -13.90
N THR A 454 3.62 -1.66 -13.04
CA THR A 454 3.49 -2.10 -11.64
C THR A 454 2.65 -3.37 -11.67
N ASP A 455 3.28 -4.53 -11.55
CA ASP A 455 2.62 -5.82 -11.64
C ASP A 455 1.99 -6.22 -10.30
N LEU A 456 1.00 -7.11 -10.33
CA LEU A 456 0.37 -7.63 -9.11
C LEU A 456 1.37 -8.45 -8.27
N PRO A 457 1.21 -8.52 -6.94
CA PRO A 457 2.08 -9.32 -6.08
C PRO A 457 2.09 -10.81 -6.50
N GLY A 458 3.30 -11.31 -6.82
CA GLY A 458 3.55 -12.72 -7.17
C GLY A 458 3.24 -13.72 -6.05
N ALA A 459 3.15 -15.00 -6.41
CA ALA A 459 2.72 -16.08 -5.53
C ALA A 459 3.85 -17.12 -5.28
N PRO A 460 4.84 -16.82 -4.42
CA PRO A 460 6.00 -17.68 -4.23
C PRO A 460 5.64 -19.01 -3.55
N PRO A 461 6.34 -20.11 -3.88
CA PRO A 461 6.10 -21.44 -3.33
C PRO A 461 6.35 -21.52 -1.82
N PHE A 462 5.71 -22.49 -1.15
CA PHE A 462 6.00 -22.84 0.25
C PHE A 462 7.24 -23.73 0.28
N THR A 463 8.43 -23.15 0.16
CA THR A 463 9.68 -23.90 0.08
C THR A 463 10.87 -23.15 0.67
N ASP A 464 11.85 -23.93 1.11
CA ASP A 464 13.23 -23.59 1.48
C ASP A 464 14.24 -24.16 0.44
N LYS A 465 13.73 -24.69 -0.68
CA LYS A 465 14.53 -25.17 -1.80
C LYS A 465 15.31 -24.00 -2.41
N ILE A 466 16.60 -24.23 -2.63
CA ILE A 466 17.48 -23.37 -3.44
C ILE A 466 16.89 -23.21 -4.86
N ASN A 467 16.79 -21.97 -5.30
CA ASN A 467 16.48 -21.49 -6.64
C ASN A 467 15.21 -22.15 -7.25
N PRO A 468 14.02 -21.87 -6.71
CA PRO A 468 12.73 -22.27 -7.28
C PRO A 468 12.42 -21.43 -8.55
N PRO A 469 12.27 -22.06 -9.72
CA PRO A 469 12.07 -21.35 -11.00
C PRO A 469 10.62 -20.88 -11.23
N ASP A 470 9.82 -20.81 -10.16
CA ASP A 470 8.42 -20.41 -10.20
C ASP A 470 8.31 -18.92 -10.57
N LEU A 471 7.67 -18.61 -11.70
CA LEU A 471 7.55 -17.23 -12.20
C LEU A 471 6.78 -16.33 -11.23
N MET A 472 7.37 -15.20 -10.85
CA MET A 472 6.69 -14.23 -9.98
C MET A 472 5.87 -13.21 -10.77
N LEU A 473 6.10 -13.06 -12.07
CA LEU A 473 5.28 -12.24 -12.97
C LEU A 473 3.82 -12.76 -12.99
N VAL A 474 2.86 -11.85 -12.90
CA VAL A 474 1.43 -12.16 -12.86
C VAL A 474 0.75 -11.73 -14.16
N HIS A 475 0.97 -10.48 -14.60
CA HIS A 475 0.53 -9.98 -15.89
C HIS A 475 1.71 -9.90 -16.86
N ASP A 476 1.61 -10.61 -17.98
CA ASP A 476 2.64 -10.75 -19.01
C ASP A 476 2.28 -9.88 -20.22
N LEU A 477 3.01 -8.77 -20.39
CA LEU A 477 2.84 -7.81 -21.48
C LEU A 477 4.01 -7.93 -22.47
N ASP A 478 3.70 -7.89 -23.77
CA ASP A 478 4.64 -8.04 -24.87
C ASP A 478 4.70 -6.77 -25.73
N ILE A 479 5.87 -6.13 -25.86
CA ILE A 479 6.15 -5.14 -26.90
C ILE A 479 6.83 -5.75 -28.13
N ARG A 480 6.33 -5.45 -29.32
CA ARG A 480 6.96 -5.76 -30.60
C ARG A 480 7.03 -4.51 -31.47
N ILE A 481 8.03 -4.44 -32.34
CA ILE A 481 8.03 -3.50 -33.47
C ILE A 481 8.06 -4.33 -34.75
N THR A 482 7.22 -3.99 -35.73
CA THR A 482 7.20 -4.65 -37.04
C THR A 482 7.50 -3.61 -38.12
N ASP A 483 8.40 -3.91 -39.06
CA ASP A 483 8.63 -3.03 -40.21
C ASP A 483 7.64 -3.30 -41.36
N GLU A 484 7.53 -2.37 -42.31
CA GLU A 484 6.64 -2.48 -43.48
C GLU A 484 6.93 -3.70 -44.40
N THR A 485 8.08 -4.37 -44.23
CA THR A 485 8.41 -5.60 -44.96
C THR A 485 7.99 -6.87 -44.23
N GLY A 486 7.53 -6.74 -42.97
CA GLY A 486 7.10 -7.84 -42.10
C GLY A 486 8.18 -8.36 -41.14
N ASN A 487 9.32 -7.67 -41.00
CA ASN A 487 10.33 -8.06 -40.00
C ASN A 487 9.84 -7.70 -38.60
N VAL A 488 9.80 -8.69 -37.70
CA VAL A 488 9.38 -8.50 -36.29
C VAL A 488 10.60 -8.42 -35.39
N TYR A 489 10.75 -7.28 -34.72
CA TYR A 489 11.75 -7.01 -33.70
C TYR A 489 11.19 -7.34 -32.31
N LYS A 490 12.05 -7.92 -31.46
CA LYS A 490 11.73 -8.41 -30.11
C LYS A 490 12.59 -7.72 -29.04
N PRO A 491 12.12 -7.63 -27.79
CA PRO A 491 12.87 -7.06 -26.68
C PRO A 491 14.06 -7.94 -26.28
N TRP A 492 14.87 -7.44 -25.33
CA TRP A 492 15.95 -8.20 -24.71
C TRP A 492 15.43 -9.24 -23.71
N VAL A 493 16.09 -10.40 -23.68
CA VAL A 493 15.91 -11.45 -22.65
C VAL A 493 17.27 -12.02 -22.25
N LEU A 494 17.40 -12.44 -20.98
CA LEU A 494 18.58 -13.12 -20.43
C LEU A 494 18.30 -14.61 -20.17
N ASP A 495 19.39 -15.36 -20.01
CA ASP A 495 19.40 -16.81 -19.77
C ASP A 495 19.86 -17.07 -18.32
N PRO A 496 18.95 -17.38 -17.37
CA PRO A 496 19.32 -17.56 -15.98
C PRO A 496 20.11 -18.86 -15.73
N ASP A 497 20.08 -19.82 -16.66
CA ASP A 497 20.88 -21.05 -16.59
C ASP A 497 22.36 -20.81 -16.99
N ASP A 498 22.68 -19.68 -17.63
CA ASP A 498 24.04 -19.23 -17.97
C ASP A 498 24.19 -17.71 -17.72
N PRO A 499 24.31 -17.26 -16.45
CA PRO A 499 24.26 -15.83 -16.08
C PRO A 499 25.34 -14.92 -16.68
N GLU A 500 26.43 -15.48 -17.23
CA GLU A 500 27.47 -14.70 -17.94
C GLU A 500 27.16 -14.50 -19.44
N LYS A 501 26.15 -15.21 -19.96
CA LYS A 501 25.77 -15.17 -21.38
C LYS A 501 25.22 -13.79 -21.77
N PRO A 502 25.62 -13.24 -22.93
CA PRO A 502 25.04 -11.99 -23.43
C PRO A 502 23.53 -12.09 -23.62
N ALA A 503 22.80 -11.00 -23.38
CA ALA A 503 21.37 -10.92 -23.69
C ALA A 503 21.08 -11.21 -25.18
N GLU A 504 19.96 -11.87 -25.43
CA GLU A 504 19.46 -12.21 -26.76
C GLU A 504 18.11 -11.51 -27.03
N ARG A 505 17.59 -11.63 -28.25
CA ARG A 505 16.27 -11.10 -28.61
C ARG A 505 15.22 -12.20 -28.47
N GLY A 506 14.19 -11.97 -27.66
CA GLY A 506 13.19 -12.99 -27.34
C GLY A 506 11.91 -12.40 -26.76
N ASP A 507 10.98 -13.27 -26.37
CA ASP A 507 9.77 -12.88 -25.64
C ASP A 507 10.12 -12.90 -24.15
N ASN A 508 9.98 -11.78 -23.41
CA ASN A 508 10.36 -11.73 -22.01
C ASN A 508 9.14 -11.91 -21.10
N PHE A 509 8.89 -13.18 -20.76
CA PHE A 509 7.78 -13.62 -19.89
C PHE A 509 8.12 -13.57 -18.39
N ARG A 510 9.16 -12.81 -17.99
CA ARG A 510 9.69 -12.79 -16.61
C ARG A 510 9.69 -11.39 -16.01
N ASP A 511 10.23 -10.41 -16.71
CA ASP A 511 10.39 -9.05 -16.21
C ASP A 511 9.11 -8.22 -16.41
N ASN A 512 8.77 -7.36 -15.44
CA ASN A 512 7.74 -6.33 -15.58
C ASN A 512 8.24 -5.07 -16.34
N VAL A 513 9.29 -5.23 -17.14
CA VAL A 513 9.90 -4.23 -18.00
C VAL A 513 10.45 -4.91 -19.25
N GLU A 514 9.95 -4.57 -20.43
CA GLU A 514 10.53 -4.99 -21.72
C GLU A 514 11.16 -3.80 -22.44
N LYS A 515 12.47 -3.87 -22.74
CA LYS A 515 13.18 -2.88 -23.56
C LYS A 515 13.55 -3.46 -24.93
N LEU A 516 13.06 -2.81 -25.98
CA LEU A 516 13.34 -3.11 -27.38
C LEU A 516 14.23 -2.00 -27.96
N LEU A 517 15.22 -2.41 -28.75
CA LEU A 517 16.18 -1.53 -29.41
C LEU A 517 16.42 -2.02 -30.84
N ILE A 518 16.21 -1.16 -31.83
CA ILE A 518 16.62 -1.37 -33.22
C ILE A 518 17.79 -0.44 -33.51
N GLU A 519 18.98 -1.00 -33.72
CA GLU A 519 20.20 -0.25 -34.01
C GLU A 519 20.31 0.02 -35.51
N ASN A 520 20.64 1.25 -35.91
CA ASN A 520 20.76 1.65 -37.33
C ASN A 520 19.55 1.21 -38.19
N PRO A 521 18.31 1.62 -37.86
CA PRO A 521 17.13 1.24 -38.62
C PRO A 521 17.22 1.69 -40.08
N GLU A 522 16.51 1.00 -40.97
CA GLU A 522 16.40 1.45 -42.36
C GLU A 522 15.32 2.56 -42.45
N PRO A 523 15.42 3.53 -43.37
CA PRO A 523 14.40 4.56 -43.52
C PRO A 523 13.09 3.95 -44.07
N ARG A 524 12.08 3.75 -43.21
CA ARG A 524 10.80 3.09 -43.54
C ARG A 524 9.74 3.26 -42.45
N ARG A 525 8.50 2.81 -42.73
CA ARG A 525 7.44 2.69 -41.72
C ARG A 525 7.67 1.50 -40.79
N TYR A 526 7.39 1.74 -39.51
CA TYR A 526 7.40 0.77 -38.43
C TYR A 526 6.10 0.89 -37.62
N THR A 527 5.58 -0.25 -37.16
CA THR A 527 4.42 -0.33 -36.26
C THR A 527 4.89 -0.83 -34.90
N VAL A 528 4.69 -0.04 -33.84
CA VAL A 528 4.81 -0.54 -32.46
C VAL A 528 3.50 -1.25 -32.10
N THR A 529 3.60 -2.39 -31.43
CA THR A 529 2.48 -3.14 -30.89
C THR A 529 2.79 -3.52 -29.45
N VAL A 530 1.86 -3.25 -28.53
CA VAL A 530 1.88 -3.78 -27.17
C VAL A 530 0.63 -4.62 -26.95
N SER A 531 0.82 -5.88 -26.60
CA SER A 531 -0.24 -6.86 -26.31
C SER A 531 0.02 -7.54 -24.97
N HIS A 532 -0.81 -8.50 -24.58
CA HIS A 532 -0.62 -9.28 -23.36
C HIS A 532 -0.98 -10.76 -23.55
N LYS A 533 -0.66 -11.59 -22.55
CA LYS A 533 -1.00 -13.01 -22.51
C LYS A 533 -1.89 -13.33 -21.30
N GLY A 534 -2.94 -14.11 -21.54
CA GLY A 534 -3.85 -14.59 -20.50
C GLY A 534 -5.05 -13.67 -20.30
N GLU A 535 -5.57 -13.68 -19.07
CA GLU A 535 -6.62 -12.78 -18.59
C GLU A 535 -6.07 -12.01 -17.39
N PHE A 536 -6.28 -10.70 -17.34
CA PHE A 536 -5.87 -9.83 -16.25
C PHE A 536 -6.77 -10.03 -15.03
N ARG A 537 -6.16 -10.15 -13.85
CA ARG A 537 -6.91 -10.17 -12.58
C ARG A 537 -7.46 -8.78 -12.30
N GLY A 538 -8.75 -8.60 -12.58
CA GLY A 538 -9.42 -7.29 -12.59
C GLY A 538 -9.57 -6.68 -13.98
N GLY A 539 -9.45 -7.47 -15.05
CA GLY A 539 -9.80 -7.08 -16.43
C GLY A 539 -8.83 -6.15 -17.14
N ARG A 540 -7.84 -5.57 -16.44
CA ARG A 540 -6.92 -4.55 -16.98
C ARG A 540 -5.53 -4.53 -16.34
N GLN A 541 -4.55 -4.00 -17.08
CA GLN A 541 -3.22 -3.64 -16.57
C GLN A 541 -2.81 -2.24 -17.06
N ASN A 542 -2.44 -1.39 -16.10
CA ASN A 542 -1.81 -0.09 -16.35
C ASN A 542 -0.32 -0.28 -16.71
N PHE A 543 0.15 0.33 -17.79
CA PHE A 543 1.55 0.27 -18.21
C PHE A 543 2.06 1.64 -18.67
N SER A 544 3.38 1.79 -18.74
CA SER A 544 4.05 2.98 -19.28
C SER A 544 4.78 2.59 -20.56
N LEU A 545 4.73 3.43 -21.58
CA LEU A 545 5.51 3.32 -22.80
C LEU A 545 6.40 4.55 -22.95
N ILE A 546 7.71 4.33 -22.88
CA ILE A 546 8.74 5.34 -23.16
C ILE A 546 9.31 5.03 -24.54
N PHE A 547 9.26 6.00 -25.45
CA PHE A 547 9.63 5.84 -26.86
C PHE A 547 10.59 6.95 -27.30
N SER A 548 11.61 6.58 -28.08
CA SER A 548 12.54 7.50 -28.75
C SER A 548 12.93 6.95 -30.13
N ALA A 549 12.79 7.76 -31.17
CA ALA A 549 13.27 7.47 -32.53
C ALA A 549 13.57 8.78 -33.27
N SER A 550 14.35 8.72 -34.36
CA SER A 550 14.37 9.81 -35.35
C SER A 550 13.36 9.53 -36.45
N LEU A 551 12.62 10.56 -36.88
CA LEU A 551 11.46 10.44 -37.76
C LEU A 551 11.71 11.03 -39.15
N GLY A 552 11.41 10.24 -40.17
CA GLY A 552 11.38 10.66 -41.57
C GLY A 552 9.97 11.00 -42.04
N GLN A 553 9.88 11.75 -43.14
CA GLN A 553 8.60 11.99 -43.83
C GLN A 553 8.14 10.68 -44.50
N PRO A 554 6.92 10.17 -44.24
CA PRO A 554 6.40 9.01 -44.95
C PRO A 554 6.28 9.28 -46.45
N VAL A 555 6.56 8.27 -47.28
CA VAL A 555 6.57 8.41 -48.75
C VAL A 555 5.17 8.75 -49.33
N ASP A 556 4.11 8.54 -48.54
CA ASP A 556 2.71 8.72 -48.88
C ASP A 556 1.99 9.84 -48.09
N GLN A 557 2.69 10.54 -47.18
CA GLN A 557 2.08 11.56 -46.30
C GLN A 557 2.89 12.84 -46.30
N THR A 558 2.20 13.97 -46.36
CA THR A 558 2.83 15.30 -46.38
C THR A 558 2.59 16.00 -45.05
N ASN A 559 3.65 16.42 -44.38
CA ASN A 559 3.57 17.41 -43.31
C ASN A 559 3.68 18.82 -43.90
N LEU A 560 2.76 19.70 -43.53
CA LEU A 560 2.88 21.15 -43.76
C LEU A 560 3.12 21.87 -42.44
N TYR A 561 4.26 22.56 -42.37
CA TYR A 561 4.68 23.38 -41.25
C TYR A 561 4.15 24.81 -41.43
N TRP A 562 3.52 25.37 -40.41
CA TRP A 562 3.14 26.78 -40.44
C TRP A 562 4.39 27.66 -40.49
N THR A 563 4.39 28.70 -41.31
CA THR A 563 5.46 29.71 -41.41
C THR A 563 4.94 31.14 -41.54
N GLY A 564 3.62 31.33 -41.59
CA GLY A 564 2.94 32.60 -41.89
C GLY A 564 2.87 33.65 -40.78
N GLY A 565 3.18 33.31 -39.51
CA GLY A 565 2.97 34.21 -38.38
C GLY A 565 1.48 34.52 -38.18
N ASP A 566 1.08 35.80 -38.27
CA ASP A 566 -0.33 36.29 -38.18
C ASP A 566 -1.16 36.05 -39.46
N GLY A 567 -0.96 34.89 -40.08
CA GLY A 567 -1.53 34.52 -41.38
C GLY A 567 -2.94 33.94 -41.33
N ASN A 568 -3.56 33.83 -42.50
CA ASN A 568 -4.78 33.04 -42.73
C ASN A 568 -4.38 31.60 -43.08
N TRP A 569 -5.05 30.61 -42.48
CA TRP A 569 -4.84 29.18 -42.78
C TRP A 569 -5.03 28.87 -44.27
N GLY A 570 -6.00 29.50 -44.92
CA GLY A 570 -6.34 29.29 -46.33
C GLY A 570 -5.36 29.92 -47.33
N ASP A 571 -4.31 30.61 -46.89
CA ASP A 571 -3.30 31.20 -47.77
C ASP A 571 -2.12 30.21 -47.97
N PRO A 572 -1.90 29.71 -49.20
CA PRO A 572 -0.84 28.74 -49.50
C PRO A 572 0.58 29.26 -49.28
N GLU A 573 0.78 30.58 -49.14
CA GLU A 573 2.09 31.18 -48.85
C GLU A 573 2.48 31.06 -47.35
N ASN A 574 1.55 30.63 -46.47
CA ASN A 574 1.80 30.47 -45.03
C ASN A 574 2.27 29.07 -44.60
N TRP A 575 2.44 28.14 -45.55
CA TRP A 575 2.75 26.73 -45.29
C TRP A 575 4.02 26.29 -46.01
N SER A 576 4.88 25.53 -45.33
CA SER A 576 6.12 24.97 -45.87
C SER A 576 6.19 23.45 -45.72
N LEU A 577 6.92 22.77 -46.60
CA LEU A 577 7.26 21.34 -46.48
C LEU A 577 8.39 21.08 -45.46
N VAL A 578 9.01 22.14 -44.92
CA VAL A 578 10.11 22.06 -43.97
C VAL A 578 9.85 23.06 -42.84
N SER A 579 10.10 22.65 -41.59
CA SER A 579 10.05 23.52 -40.41
C SER A 579 10.85 24.82 -40.64
N GLY A 580 10.18 25.97 -40.54
CA GLY A 580 10.77 27.30 -40.79
C GLY A 580 11.21 27.59 -42.24
N GLY A 581 10.84 26.74 -43.21
CA GLY A 581 11.28 26.82 -44.61
C GLY A 581 10.53 27.85 -45.47
N GLU A 582 10.88 27.88 -46.75
CA GLU A 582 10.19 28.70 -47.76
C GLU A 582 8.78 28.15 -48.07
N PRO A 583 7.83 28.97 -48.52
CA PRO A 583 6.47 28.53 -48.82
C PRO A 583 6.40 27.41 -49.88
N ALA A 584 5.50 26.46 -49.65
CA ALA A 584 5.25 25.32 -50.52
C ALA A 584 4.22 25.62 -51.61
N GLY A 585 3.37 26.64 -51.43
CA GLY A 585 2.25 26.93 -52.33
C GLY A 585 1.07 25.95 -52.20
N ILE A 586 0.92 25.32 -51.02
CA ILE A 586 -0.08 24.27 -50.74
C ILE A 586 -0.86 24.65 -49.48
N VAL A 587 -2.19 24.53 -49.53
CA VAL A 587 -3.07 24.62 -48.35
C VAL A 587 -3.35 23.21 -47.83
N PRO A 588 -3.36 22.96 -46.50
CA PRO A 588 -3.73 21.67 -45.92
C PRO A 588 -5.12 21.18 -46.33
N ASN A 589 -5.31 19.87 -46.26
CA ASN A 589 -6.59 19.18 -46.45
C ASN A 589 -6.62 17.90 -45.58
N ASP A 590 -7.73 17.18 -45.64
CA ASP A 590 -8.03 15.90 -44.98
C ASP A 590 -6.97 14.78 -45.12
N THR A 591 -6.01 14.90 -46.03
CA THR A 591 -4.90 13.94 -46.23
C THR A 591 -3.53 14.45 -45.74
N ILE A 592 -3.42 15.72 -45.36
CA ILE A 592 -2.18 16.42 -45.01
C ILE A 592 -2.10 16.64 -43.49
N ASN A 593 -0.96 16.32 -42.89
CA ASN A 593 -0.68 16.63 -41.50
C ASN A 593 -0.27 18.11 -41.37
N VAL A 594 -0.77 18.81 -40.36
CA VAL A 594 -0.36 20.18 -40.04
C VAL A 594 0.51 20.22 -38.80
N VAL A 595 1.60 20.98 -38.84
CA VAL A 595 2.58 21.08 -37.76
C VAL A 595 2.83 22.54 -37.38
N PHE A 596 2.68 22.84 -36.10
CA PHE A 596 3.02 24.12 -35.48
C PHE A 596 4.13 23.89 -34.47
N ASP A 597 5.35 24.29 -34.79
CA ASP A 597 6.54 24.05 -33.95
C ASP A 597 7.22 25.37 -33.54
N GLU A 598 8.41 25.28 -32.92
CA GLU A 598 9.16 26.45 -32.46
C GLU A 598 9.67 27.36 -33.60
N ASN A 599 9.72 26.88 -34.85
CA ASN A 599 10.08 27.68 -36.03
C ASN A 599 8.86 28.30 -36.73
N SER A 600 7.64 27.89 -36.37
CA SER A 600 6.40 28.40 -36.97
C SER A 600 6.09 29.86 -36.65
N PHE A 601 6.69 30.40 -35.59
CA PHE A 601 6.39 31.72 -35.05
C PHE A 601 7.68 32.50 -34.78
N LYS A 602 7.71 33.78 -35.20
CA LYS A 602 8.95 34.62 -35.16
C LYS A 602 8.89 35.74 -34.12
N SER A 603 7.77 35.87 -33.40
CA SER A 603 7.56 36.78 -32.27
C SER A 603 6.58 36.17 -31.26
N THR A 604 6.37 36.79 -30.10
CA THR A 604 5.73 36.15 -28.93
C THR A 604 4.20 36.27 -28.82
N ASP A 605 3.53 36.94 -29.76
CA ASP A 605 2.06 37.03 -29.81
C ASP A 605 1.64 36.98 -31.28
N HIS A 606 1.08 35.84 -31.71
CA HIS A 606 0.64 35.61 -33.08
C HIS A 606 -0.73 34.94 -33.10
N VAL A 607 -1.52 35.28 -34.11
CA VAL A 607 -2.89 34.77 -34.32
C VAL A 607 -3.04 34.21 -35.75
N ILE A 608 -3.19 32.88 -35.85
CA ILE A 608 -3.64 32.20 -37.08
C ILE A 608 -5.14 32.47 -37.23
N LYS A 609 -5.62 32.74 -38.44
CA LYS A 609 -7.04 33.03 -38.70
C LYS A 609 -7.68 31.98 -39.59
N LEU A 610 -8.92 31.61 -39.25
CA LEU A 610 -9.83 30.86 -40.11
C LEU A 610 -10.86 31.82 -40.72
N GLU A 611 -10.99 31.79 -42.06
CA GLU A 611 -12.04 32.52 -42.80
C GLU A 611 -13.14 31.58 -43.35
N THR A 612 -12.89 30.27 -43.29
CA THR A 612 -13.79 29.17 -43.64
C THR A 612 -13.46 27.99 -42.75
N ASP A 613 -14.32 26.96 -42.74
CA ASP A 613 -13.95 25.64 -42.21
C ASP A 613 -12.69 25.12 -42.92
N VAL A 614 -11.85 24.39 -42.18
CA VAL A 614 -10.60 23.81 -42.67
C VAL A 614 -10.50 22.34 -42.29
N ALA A 615 -9.74 21.57 -43.07
CA ALA A 615 -9.49 20.16 -42.79
C ALA A 615 -8.00 19.87 -42.75
N CYS A 616 -7.61 18.97 -41.87
CA CYS A 616 -6.31 18.33 -41.84
C CYS A 616 -6.48 16.82 -41.63
N ARG A 617 -5.44 16.05 -41.97
CA ARG A 617 -5.35 14.67 -41.49
C ARG A 617 -5.09 14.68 -39.99
N SER A 618 -3.87 15.03 -39.58
CA SER A 618 -3.47 15.10 -38.18
C SER A 618 -3.07 16.54 -37.80
N PHE A 619 -3.38 16.94 -36.58
CA PHE A 619 -3.14 18.27 -36.02
C PHE A 619 -2.06 18.22 -34.94
N TYR A 620 -0.86 18.75 -35.22
CA TYR A 620 0.28 18.73 -34.30
C TYR A 620 0.64 20.16 -33.83
N TRP A 621 0.24 20.52 -32.62
CA TRP A 621 0.59 21.77 -31.94
C TRP A 621 1.71 21.54 -30.92
N LEU A 622 2.95 21.65 -31.39
CA LEU A 622 4.16 21.27 -30.65
C LEU A 622 4.88 22.47 -30.02
N THR A 623 4.45 23.68 -30.38
CA THR A 623 5.06 24.96 -30.00
C THR A 623 4.62 25.42 -28.60
N ARG A 624 5.55 25.96 -27.81
CA ARG A 624 5.31 26.30 -26.38
C ARG A 624 4.90 27.74 -26.12
N GLY A 625 4.94 28.61 -27.13
CA GLY A 625 4.51 30.00 -27.00
C GLY A 625 2.99 30.16 -26.92
N GLY A 626 2.52 31.30 -26.41
CA GLY A 626 1.09 31.60 -26.23
C GLY A 626 0.37 32.02 -27.51
N TYR A 627 0.54 31.26 -28.59
CA TYR A 627 -0.05 31.57 -29.89
C TYR A 627 -1.52 31.15 -29.95
N ARG A 628 -2.27 31.78 -30.87
CA ARG A 628 -3.71 31.63 -30.93
C ARG A 628 -4.22 31.22 -32.30
N ILE A 629 -5.32 30.49 -32.33
CA ILE A 629 -6.17 30.31 -33.51
C ILE A 629 -7.45 31.11 -33.30
N ASP A 630 -7.68 32.11 -34.15
CA ASP A 630 -8.95 32.82 -34.28
C ASP A 630 -9.87 32.01 -35.20
N MET A 631 -10.76 31.23 -34.59
CA MET A 631 -11.66 30.32 -35.31
C MET A 631 -12.82 31.08 -35.97
N ALA A 632 -13.20 32.23 -35.42
CA ALA A 632 -14.23 33.13 -35.95
C ALA A 632 -15.58 32.45 -36.33
N GLY A 633 -15.93 31.33 -35.69
CA GLY A 633 -17.14 30.56 -35.98
C GLY A 633 -16.98 29.48 -37.06
N ASN A 634 -15.75 29.11 -37.42
CA ASN A 634 -15.44 28.06 -38.40
C ASN A 634 -14.78 26.85 -37.74
N ASP A 635 -14.96 25.67 -38.33
CA ASP A 635 -14.53 24.40 -37.75
C ASP A 635 -13.14 23.93 -38.24
N VAL A 636 -12.46 23.13 -37.42
CA VAL A 636 -11.22 22.41 -37.78
C VAL A 636 -11.53 20.90 -37.82
N GLU A 637 -11.65 20.34 -39.02
CA GLU A 637 -11.82 18.90 -39.24
C GLU A 637 -10.48 18.15 -39.13
N ILE A 638 -10.49 17.06 -38.36
CA ILE A 638 -9.32 16.20 -38.08
C ILE A 638 -9.68 14.74 -38.41
N ASN A 639 -8.89 14.13 -39.31
CA ASN A 639 -9.09 12.76 -39.80
C ASN A 639 -8.06 11.72 -39.30
N GLY A 640 -7.24 12.11 -38.34
CA GLY A 640 -6.18 11.34 -37.71
C GLY A 640 -5.83 11.94 -36.34
N ASP A 641 -4.55 11.95 -35.97
CA ASP A 641 -4.17 12.29 -34.59
C ASP A 641 -4.29 13.78 -34.27
N MET A 642 -4.60 14.10 -33.01
CA MET A 642 -4.46 15.45 -32.46
C MET A 642 -3.47 15.41 -31.30
N VAL A 643 -2.35 16.13 -31.43
CA VAL A 643 -1.35 16.26 -30.36
C VAL A 643 -1.08 17.73 -30.09
N ILE A 644 -1.32 18.16 -28.86
CA ILE A 644 -0.98 19.48 -28.32
C ILE A 644 0.02 19.23 -27.17
N SER A 645 1.26 19.69 -27.31
CA SER A 645 2.28 19.59 -26.25
C SER A 645 2.72 20.93 -25.67
N GLY A 646 2.23 22.05 -26.23
CA GLY A 646 2.36 23.40 -25.69
C GLY A 646 1.00 24.10 -25.57
N ASN A 647 0.97 25.35 -25.10
CA ASN A 647 -0.30 26.06 -24.94
C ASN A 647 -0.87 26.47 -26.30
N ILE A 648 -2.08 26.01 -26.62
CA ILE A 648 -2.92 26.61 -27.66
C ILE A 648 -3.89 27.60 -27.00
N GLY A 649 -4.06 28.78 -27.59
CA GLY A 649 -5.14 29.69 -27.25
C GLY A 649 -6.18 29.75 -28.37
N LEU A 650 -7.45 29.85 -28.00
CA LEU A 650 -8.52 30.13 -28.95
C LEU A 650 -8.87 31.63 -28.94
N ALA A 651 -9.33 32.13 -30.07
CA ALA A 651 -9.79 33.50 -30.27
C ALA A 651 -10.99 33.52 -31.22
N GLY A 652 -11.70 34.65 -31.24
CA GLY A 652 -13.00 34.75 -31.91
C GLY A 652 -14.12 34.14 -31.07
N ASN A 653 -15.32 34.06 -31.63
CA ASN A 653 -16.48 33.43 -30.99
C ASN A 653 -16.89 32.20 -31.82
N GLY A 654 -16.84 31.01 -31.21
CA GLY A 654 -17.33 29.75 -31.78
C GLY A 654 -16.42 29.09 -32.82
N GLY A 655 -16.80 27.86 -33.20
CA GLY A 655 -16.06 26.92 -34.04
C GLY A 655 -15.62 25.70 -33.23
N ASP A 656 -15.75 24.50 -33.80
CA ASP A 656 -15.45 23.22 -33.15
C ASP A 656 -14.18 22.54 -33.71
N PHE A 657 -13.48 21.76 -32.90
CA PHE A 657 -12.57 20.72 -33.40
C PHE A 657 -13.37 19.45 -33.68
N ILE A 658 -13.54 19.09 -34.96
CA ILE A 658 -14.41 17.99 -35.40
C ILE A 658 -13.59 16.79 -35.85
N PHE A 659 -13.76 15.67 -35.16
CA PHE A 659 -13.09 14.40 -35.42
C PHE A 659 -13.94 13.54 -36.36
N ARG A 660 -13.47 13.37 -37.62
CA ARG A 660 -14.18 12.59 -38.66
C ARG A 660 -13.41 11.39 -39.21
N GLY A 661 -12.15 11.19 -38.81
CA GLY A 661 -11.36 10.01 -39.15
C GLY A 661 -11.95 8.69 -38.62
N ASP A 662 -11.54 7.57 -39.23
CA ASP A 662 -11.91 6.21 -38.78
C ASP A 662 -11.20 5.81 -37.46
N SER A 663 -10.06 6.45 -37.16
CA SER A 663 -9.38 6.34 -35.88
C SER A 663 -8.35 7.44 -35.68
N GLY A 664 -8.06 7.77 -34.43
CA GLY A 664 -6.93 8.63 -34.07
C GLY A 664 -6.69 8.69 -32.56
N ILE A 665 -5.48 9.09 -32.17
CA ILE A 665 -5.18 9.42 -30.78
C ILE A 665 -5.36 10.92 -30.51
N ILE A 666 -5.81 11.25 -29.31
CA ILE A 666 -5.90 12.61 -28.82
C ILE A 666 -4.99 12.74 -27.61
N ASN A 667 -4.02 13.64 -27.68
CA ASN A 667 -3.14 14.00 -26.58
C ASN A 667 -3.14 15.53 -26.48
N THR A 668 -3.93 16.10 -25.58
CA THR A 668 -3.97 17.55 -25.40
C THR A 668 -2.89 18.10 -24.47
N GLY A 669 -2.01 17.23 -23.96
CA GLY A 669 -0.93 17.59 -23.04
C GLY A 669 -1.45 18.40 -21.86
N ARG A 670 -0.75 19.48 -21.51
CA ARG A 670 -1.26 20.48 -20.56
C ARG A 670 -2.16 21.50 -21.25
N ASN A 671 -3.42 21.18 -21.49
CA ASN A 671 -4.42 22.17 -21.84
C ASN A 671 -4.79 23.04 -20.61
N LEU A 672 -3.92 23.99 -20.23
CA LEU A 672 -4.10 24.86 -19.04
C LEU A 672 -4.44 26.33 -19.38
N GLY A 673 -4.52 26.70 -20.66
CA GLY A 673 -4.83 28.07 -21.08
C GLY A 673 -6.31 28.34 -21.41
N GLN A 674 -6.92 27.46 -22.20
CA GLN A 674 -8.30 27.58 -22.69
C GLN A 674 -8.93 26.18 -22.76
N PRO A 675 -10.24 26.03 -22.45
CA PRO A 675 -10.96 24.79 -22.72
C PRO A 675 -11.21 24.63 -24.24
N LEU A 676 -11.15 23.41 -24.78
CA LEU A 676 -11.41 23.16 -26.21
C LEU A 676 -12.85 22.67 -26.48
N PRO A 677 -13.53 23.16 -27.53
CA PRO A 677 -14.76 22.55 -28.03
C PRO A 677 -14.44 21.37 -28.95
N MET A 678 -14.93 20.17 -28.61
CA MET A 678 -14.57 18.91 -29.29
C MET A 678 -15.83 18.13 -29.69
N VAL A 679 -15.90 17.74 -30.97
CA VAL A 679 -17.04 17.02 -31.55
C VAL A 679 -16.57 15.76 -32.29
N PHE A 680 -17.14 14.60 -31.95
CA PHE A 680 -16.87 13.33 -32.61
C PHE A 680 -18.03 12.94 -33.52
N ASP A 681 -17.79 12.82 -34.82
CA ASP A 681 -18.84 12.81 -35.85
C ASP A 681 -18.55 11.83 -37.02
N ASN A 682 -18.09 10.61 -36.71
CA ASN A 682 -17.97 9.49 -37.66
C ASN A 682 -18.40 8.16 -37.01
N PRO A 683 -19.43 7.46 -37.53
CA PRO A 683 -19.86 6.15 -37.00
C PRO A 683 -18.80 5.05 -37.06
N ALA A 684 -17.79 5.18 -37.92
CA ALA A 684 -16.64 4.28 -37.98
C ALA A 684 -15.45 4.74 -37.12
N GLY A 685 -15.54 5.92 -36.49
CA GLY A 685 -14.47 6.54 -35.72
C GLY A 685 -14.13 5.80 -34.43
N ASN A 686 -12.84 5.61 -34.16
CA ASN A 686 -12.34 5.00 -32.92
C ASN A 686 -11.24 5.88 -32.33
N TRP A 687 -11.60 6.63 -31.29
CA TRP A 687 -10.78 7.69 -30.72
C TRP A 687 -10.31 7.34 -29.32
N LYS A 688 -9.04 7.59 -29.01
CA LYS A 688 -8.48 7.32 -27.66
C LYS A 688 -7.77 8.56 -27.11
N LEU A 689 -8.24 9.04 -25.97
CA LEU A 689 -7.61 10.11 -25.21
C LEU A 689 -6.42 9.56 -24.41
N LEU A 690 -5.25 10.18 -24.56
CA LEU A 690 -3.99 9.75 -23.94
C LEU A 690 -3.52 10.67 -22.80
N SER A 691 -4.09 11.88 -22.68
CA SER A 691 -3.78 12.86 -21.64
C SER A 691 -5.03 13.26 -20.87
N ASP A 692 -4.85 13.83 -19.68
CA ASP A 692 -5.91 14.60 -19.03
C ASP A 692 -6.41 15.71 -19.97
N LEU A 693 -7.66 16.12 -19.80
CA LEU A 693 -8.35 17.00 -20.75
C LEU A 693 -9.01 18.19 -20.05
N ARG A 694 -8.90 19.37 -20.67
CA ARG A 694 -9.79 20.51 -20.41
C ARG A 694 -10.59 20.83 -21.67
N ALA A 695 -11.91 20.68 -21.59
CA ALA A 695 -12.84 20.88 -22.70
C ALA A 695 -13.94 21.87 -22.32
N GLU A 696 -14.47 22.60 -23.30
CA GLU A 696 -15.65 23.44 -23.13
C GLU A 696 -16.87 22.53 -23.34
N SER A 697 -16.90 21.91 -24.50
CA SER A 697 -17.80 20.82 -24.86
C SER A 697 -16.98 19.59 -25.24
N LEU A 698 -17.44 18.43 -24.81
CA LEU A 698 -17.10 17.17 -25.43
C LEU A 698 -18.42 16.52 -25.87
N LEU A 699 -18.68 16.57 -27.16
CA LEU A 699 -19.90 16.05 -27.79
C LEU A 699 -19.53 14.85 -28.66
N VAL A 700 -20.04 13.67 -28.31
CA VAL A 700 -19.98 12.49 -29.17
C VAL A 700 -21.32 12.36 -29.90
N ARG A 701 -21.34 12.66 -31.20
CA ARG A 701 -22.52 12.43 -32.05
C ARG A 701 -22.62 10.97 -32.48
N THR A 702 -21.47 10.36 -32.76
CA THR A 702 -21.38 8.96 -33.20
C THR A 702 -19.92 8.50 -33.22
N GLY A 703 -19.69 7.18 -33.28
CA GLY A 703 -18.37 6.57 -33.16
C GLY A 703 -18.01 6.23 -31.71
N ASN A 704 -16.81 5.71 -31.52
CA ASN A 704 -16.31 5.24 -30.24
C ASN A 704 -15.25 6.19 -29.70
N LEU A 705 -15.35 6.52 -28.41
CA LEU A 705 -14.40 7.38 -27.71
C LEU A 705 -13.99 6.77 -26.35
N ASP A 706 -12.71 6.49 -26.22
CA ASP A 706 -12.08 6.05 -24.98
C ASP A 706 -11.48 7.25 -24.22
N LEU A 707 -12.10 7.54 -23.09
CA LEU A 707 -11.75 8.56 -22.09
C LEU A 707 -11.25 7.91 -20.78
N SER A 708 -10.99 6.60 -20.77
CA SER A 708 -10.71 5.82 -19.54
C SER A 708 -9.43 6.23 -18.83
N PHE A 709 -9.41 6.19 -17.50
CA PHE A 709 -8.28 6.55 -16.64
C PHE A 709 -7.70 7.95 -16.90
N LYS A 710 -8.56 8.99 -16.94
CA LYS A 710 -8.18 10.40 -17.13
C LYS A 710 -8.83 11.33 -16.11
N GLU A 711 -8.18 12.45 -15.82
CA GLU A 711 -8.85 13.62 -15.24
C GLU A 711 -9.42 14.51 -16.36
N ILE A 712 -10.73 14.75 -16.33
CA ILE A 712 -11.45 15.46 -17.38
C ILE A 712 -12.21 16.63 -16.76
N TYR A 713 -11.76 17.83 -17.07
CA TYR A 713 -12.39 19.09 -16.66
C TYR A 713 -13.22 19.57 -17.84
N VAL A 714 -14.55 19.51 -17.73
CA VAL A 714 -15.43 19.80 -18.85
C VAL A 714 -16.71 20.52 -18.40
N ALA A 715 -17.13 21.54 -19.15
CA ALA A 715 -18.40 22.19 -18.87
C ALA A 715 -19.56 21.28 -19.30
N ASN A 716 -19.57 20.85 -20.57
CA ASN A 716 -20.61 19.99 -21.13
C ASN A 716 -20.03 18.69 -21.71
N LEU A 717 -20.30 17.55 -21.06
CA LEU A 717 -20.05 16.22 -21.60
C LEU A 717 -21.36 15.65 -22.16
N SER A 718 -21.41 15.24 -23.42
CA SER A 718 -22.63 14.65 -23.98
C SER A 718 -22.39 13.59 -25.04
N ALA A 719 -23.29 12.61 -25.06
CA ALA A 719 -23.40 11.59 -26.10
C ALA A 719 -24.83 11.61 -26.66
N ALA A 720 -24.98 11.98 -27.94
CA ALA A 720 -26.27 12.28 -28.56
C ALA A 720 -26.21 12.17 -30.10
N GLY A 721 -26.91 11.19 -30.69
CA GLY A 721 -27.01 11.06 -32.15
C GLY A 721 -27.69 9.79 -32.66
N GLU A 722 -28.02 9.77 -33.96
CA GLU A 722 -28.88 8.74 -34.58
C GLU A 722 -28.23 7.35 -34.79
N PHE A 723 -26.94 7.20 -34.46
CA PHE A 723 -26.14 6.00 -34.76
C PHE A 723 -25.43 5.48 -33.51
N PRO A 724 -25.32 4.14 -33.35
CA PRO A 724 -24.63 3.55 -32.20
C PRO A 724 -23.16 3.95 -32.15
N GLY A 725 -22.68 4.17 -30.93
CA GLY A 725 -21.28 4.37 -30.58
C GLY A 725 -21.06 4.02 -29.11
N SER A 726 -19.80 4.10 -28.66
CA SER A 726 -19.46 3.89 -27.26
C SER A 726 -18.64 5.02 -26.65
N MET A 727 -18.84 5.25 -25.36
CA MET A 727 -18.02 6.16 -24.56
C MET A 727 -17.50 5.38 -23.34
N ASP A 728 -16.20 5.06 -23.33
CA ASP A 728 -15.55 4.46 -22.16
C ASP A 728 -15.02 5.57 -21.25
N ILE A 729 -15.54 5.65 -20.04
CA ILE A 729 -15.16 6.62 -18.99
C ILE A 729 -14.69 5.88 -17.72
N SER A 730 -14.33 4.60 -17.86
CA SER A 730 -13.96 3.74 -16.74
C SER A 730 -12.69 4.23 -16.04
N GLY A 731 -12.71 4.27 -14.71
CA GLY A 731 -11.61 4.72 -13.85
C GLY A 731 -11.25 6.21 -13.99
N SER A 732 -12.08 7.01 -14.65
CA SER A 732 -11.84 8.44 -14.87
C SER A 732 -12.45 9.32 -13.78
N ARG A 733 -11.88 10.52 -13.62
CA ARG A 733 -12.39 11.58 -12.76
C ARG A 733 -12.98 12.69 -13.60
N LEU A 734 -14.29 12.90 -13.50
CA LEU A 734 -14.98 13.99 -14.19
C LEU A 734 -15.16 15.18 -13.24
N TYR A 735 -14.64 16.33 -13.63
CA TYR A 735 -14.84 17.63 -12.99
C TYR A 735 -15.80 18.44 -13.86
N LEU A 736 -17.09 18.44 -13.50
CA LEU A 736 -18.16 19.03 -14.30
C LEU A 736 -18.51 20.44 -13.83
N THR A 737 -18.74 21.37 -14.78
CA THR A 737 -19.22 22.72 -14.46
C THR A 737 -20.62 23.07 -14.98
N GLU A 738 -21.18 22.35 -15.97
CA GLU A 738 -22.55 22.60 -16.46
C GLU A 738 -23.40 21.32 -16.64
N SER A 739 -22.98 20.34 -17.45
CA SER A 739 -23.80 19.14 -17.69
C SER A 739 -23.03 17.88 -18.08
N PHE A 740 -23.61 16.73 -17.74
CA PHE A 740 -23.29 15.43 -18.31
C PHE A 740 -24.59 14.72 -18.72
N VAL A 741 -24.79 14.55 -20.02
CA VAL A 741 -26.05 14.06 -20.62
C VAL A 741 -25.80 12.93 -21.61
N ILE A 742 -26.46 11.81 -21.42
CA ILE A 742 -26.48 10.67 -22.36
C ILE A 742 -27.93 10.48 -22.84
N GLU A 743 -28.15 10.54 -24.14
CA GLU A 743 -29.49 10.26 -24.70
C GLU A 743 -29.81 8.75 -24.66
N GLU A 744 -31.03 8.39 -24.22
CA GLU A 744 -31.43 7.00 -24.01
C GLU A 744 -31.30 6.12 -25.27
N GLY A 745 -30.67 4.96 -25.10
CA GLY A 745 -30.78 3.83 -26.03
C GLY A 745 -29.97 3.92 -27.32
N LEU A 746 -29.07 4.91 -27.44
CA LEU A 746 -28.25 5.12 -28.65
C LEU A 746 -26.73 5.03 -28.40
N PHE A 747 -26.27 5.04 -27.15
CA PHE A 747 -24.85 4.89 -26.79
C PHE A 747 -24.62 3.79 -25.74
N GLU A 748 -23.56 2.98 -25.91
CA GLU A 748 -23.04 2.15 -24.84
C GLU A 748 -22.01 2.94 -24.04
N VAL A 749 -22.20 3.04 -22.72
CA VAL A 749 -21.26 3.73 -21.83
C VAL A 749 -20.72 2.73 -20.83
N TYR A 750 -19.40 2.70 -20.68
CA TYR A 750 -18.70 1.85 -19.71
C TYR A 750 -18.20 2.76 -18.57
N PRO A 751 -18.84 2.72 -17.37
CA PRO A 751 -18.58 3.65 -16.27
C PRO A 751 -17.86 3.00 -15.08
N GLU A 752 -17.16 1.88 -15.26
CA GLU A 752 -16.59 1.12 -14.15
C GLU A 752 -15.57 1.95 -13.36
N ASP A 753 -15.69 2.05 -12.03
CA ASP A 753 -14.87 2.91 -11.17
C ASP A 753 -14.90 4.42 -11.50
N ILE A 754 -15.96 4.96 -12.11
CA ILE A 754 -16.06 6.40 -12.41
C ILE A 754 -16.27 7.27 -11.16
N SER A 755 -15.46 8.32 -11.00
CA SER A 755 -15.68 9.34 -9.96
C SER A 755 -16.06 10.69 -10.58
N ILE A 756 -17.21 11.23 -10.17
CA ILE A 756 -17.67 12.58 -10.52
C ILE A 756 -17.45 13.51 -9.31
N MET A 757 -16.77 14.63 -9.52
CA MET A 757 -16.58 15.67 -8.52
C MET A 757 -17.21 16.99 -8.99
N ILE A 758 -18.08 17.56 -8.16
CA ILE A 758 -18.76 18.82 -8.44
C ILE A 758 -18.33 19.86 -7.40
N ASN A 759 -17.65 20.91 -7.86
CA ASN A 759 -17.11 21.98 -7.03
C ASN A 759 -17.20 23.31 -7.79
N LEU A 760 -18.39 23.92 -7.77
CA LEU A 760 -18.69 25.10 -8.59
C LEU A 760 -18.24 26.40 -7.91
N GLU A 761 -17.84 27.41 -8.69
CA GLU A 761 -17.34 28.67 -8.15
C GLU A 761 -18.41 29.44 -7.35
N GLU A 762 -19.67 29.36 -7.75
CA GLU A 762 -20.82 30.01 -7.10
C GLU A 762 -21.82 28.96 -6.58
N ASP A 763 -22.42 29.21 -5.41
CA ASP A 763 -23.35 28.27 -4.75
C ASP A 763 -24.66 28.06 -5.54
N ASP A 764 -25.09 29.08 -6.31
CA ASP A 764 -26.30 29.03 -7.15
C ASP A 764 -26.06 28.36 -8.53
N SER A 765 -24.81 28.00 -8.86
CA SER A 765 -24.50 27.27 -10.10
C SER A 765 -25.01 25.83 -10.05
N GLN A 766 -25.37 25.27 -11.21
CA GLN A 766 -26.01 23.95 -11.30
C GLN A 766 -25.28 23.04 -12.30
N VAL A 767 -24.92 21.82 -11.87
CA VAL A 767 -24.60 20.70 -12.76
C VAL A 767 -25.83 19.82 -12.96
N ARG A 768 -26.12 19.44 -14.20
CA ARG A 768 -27.17 18.46 -14.54
C ARG A 768 -26.56 17.14 -14.96
N LEU A 769 -26.98 16.06 -14.30
CA LEU A 769 -26.68 14.68 -14.68
C LEU A 769 -27.97 14.04 -15.21
N SER A 770 -27.94 13.58 -16.46
CA SER A 770 -29.01 12.77 -17.06
C SER A 770 -28.36 11.60 -17.78
N VAL A 771 -28.21 10.48 -17.07
CA VAL A 771 -27.44 9.32 -17.53
C VAL A 771 -28.21 8.00 -17.32
N PRO A 772 -29.45 7.90 -17.84
CA PRO A 772 -30.32 6.75 -17.62
C PRO A 772 -29.66 5.42 -18.04
N GLY A 773 -29.76 4.42 -17.17
CA GLY A 773 -29.15 3.09 -17.37
C GLY A 773 -27.67 2.98 -17.01
N VAL A 774 -26.98 4.10 -16.75
CA VAL A 774 -25.57 4.12 -16.29
C VAL A 774 -25.51 3.99 -14.77
N VAL A 775 -24.53 3.23 -14.27
CA VAL A 775 -24.19 3.18 -12.84
C VAL A 775 -22.99 4.10 -12.61
N LEU A 776 -23.16 5.14 -11.79
CA LEU A 776 -22.10 6.08 -11.43
C LEU A 776 -21.42 5.63 -10.14
N ASP A 777 -20.15 5.19 -10.16
CA ASP A 777 -19.52 4.59 -8.98
C ASP A 777 -19.43 5.58 -7.79
N ASN A 778 -18.78 6.74 -7.94
CA ASN A 778 -18.67 7.73 -6.86
C ASN A 778 -19.05 9.14 -7.32
N ILE A 779 -19.94 9.81 -6.59
CA ILE A 779 -20.34 11.21 -6.83
C ILE A 779 -20.06 12.01 -5.56
N GLU A 780 -19.23 13.04 -5.62
CA GLU A 780 -19.01 13.98 -4.51
C GLU A 780 -19.39 15.42 -4.90
N VAL A 781 -20.34 15.99 -4.18
CA VAL A 781 -20.78 17.39 -4.32
C VAL A 781 -20.15 18.20 -3.19
N LEU A 782 -19.11 18.97 -3.54
CA LEU A 782 -18.39 19.86 -2.62
C LEU A 782 -19.06 21.23 -2.52
N LYS A 783 -19.52 21.78 -3.65
CA LYS A 783 -20.11 23.12 -3.75
C LYS A 783 -21.00 23.26 -4.98
N GLY A 784 -22.08 24.04 -4.86
CA GLY A 784 -23.09 24.25 -5.90
C GLY A 784 -24.26 23.29 -5.81
N ILE A 785 -25.07 23.25 -6.87
CA ILE A 785 -26.26 22.40 -6.99
C ILE A 785 -25.99 21.26 -7.97
N LEU A 786 -26.07 20.02 -7.51
CA LEU A 786 -26.24 18.85 -8.37
C LEU A 786 -27.73 18.62 -8.63
N ALA A 787 -28.13 18.43 -9.89
CA ALA A 787 -29.43 17.84 -10.22
C ALA A 787 -29.25 16.53 -10.99
N ILE A 788 -29.84 15.46 -10.49
CA ILE A 788 -29.95 14.15 -11.14
C ILE A 788 -31.35 14.03 -11.74
N GLU A 789 -31.39 13.88 -13.06
CA GLU A 789 -32.59 13.82 -13.91
C GLU A 789 -32.87 12.38 -14.34
N GLY A 790 -34.12 11.94 -14.19
CA GLY A 790 -34.53 10.55 -14.47
C GLY A 790 -34.16 9.54 -13.36
N ASP A 791 -34.31 8.26 -13.70
CA ASP A 791 -34.06 7.12 -12.80
C ASP A 791 -32.63 6.61 -12.99
N ASN A 792 -31.73 6.94 -12.07
CA ASN A 792 -30.30 6.66 -12.16
C ASN A 792 -29.83 5.68 -11.07
N ARG A 793 -28.62 5.15 -11.23
CA ARG A 793 -27.95 4.31 -10.23
C ARG A 793 -26.61 4.90 -9.85
N ALA A 794 -26.27 4.85 -8.56
CA ALA A 794 -24.94 5.23 -8.08
C ALA A 794 -24.39 4.21 -7.07
N GLY A 795 -23.07 4.02 -7.04
CA GLY A 795 -22.38 3.31 -5.97
C GLY A 795 -22.39 4.15 -4.70
N ARG A 796 -21.89 5.38 -4.78
CA ARG A 796 -21.77 6.29 -3.64
C ARG A 796 -22.15 7.73 -4.02
N LEU A 797 -22.94 8.39 -3.17
CA LEU A 797 -23.29 9.80 -3.31
C LEU A 797 -22.97 10.54 -2.01
N VAL A 798 -21.98 11.43 -2.07
CA VAL A 798 -21.56 12.30 -0.96
C VAL A 798 -22.04 13.73 -1.22
N ASN A 799 -22.98 14.21 -0.40
CA ASN A 799 -23.51 15.57 -0.51
C ASN A 799 -22.98 16.47 0.62
N ARG A 800 -22.28 17.56 0.25
CA ARG A 800 -21.85 18.63 1.16
C ARG A 800 -22.50 19.99 0.85
N ALA A 801 -23.32 20.06 -0.20
CA ALA A 801 -23.96 21.28 -0.68
C ALA A 801 -25.43 20.98 -1.03
N GLU A 802 -25.91 21.25 -2.24
CA GLU A 802 -27.29 20.94 -2.66
C GLU A 802 -27.33 19.80 -3.70
N THR A 803 -28.21 18.81 -3.48
CA THR A 803 -28.51 17.75 -4.45
C THR A 803 -30.01 17.66 -4.69
N ARG A 804 -30.44 17.60 -5.97
CA ARG A 804 -31.82 17.45 -6.41
C ARG A 804 -31.99 16.12 -7.15
N LEU A 805 -32.75 15.18 -6.59
CA LEU A 805 -33.05 13.87 -7.17
C LEU A 805 -34.47 13.90 -7.76
N THR A 806 -34.59 13.94 -9.08
CA THR A 806 -35.88 14.22 -9.75
C THR A 806 -36.60 13.01 -10.34
N GLY A 807 -35.92 11.86 -10.48
CA GLY A 807 -36.55 10.55 -10.67
C GLY A 807 -36.42 9.65 -9.43
N SER A 808 -36.68 8.36 -9.59
CA SER A 808 -36.50 7.33 -8.55
C SER A 808 -35.15 6.64 -8.73
N ASN A 809 -34.20 6.93 -7.83
CA ASN A 809 -32.82 6.48 -7.96
C ASN A 809 -32.50 5.35 -6.96
N SER A 810 -31.45 4.59 -7.27
CA SER A 810 -30.84 3.63 -6.35
C SER A 810 -29.39 4.02 -6.10
N VAL A 811 -29.01 4.20 -4.83
CA VAL A 811 -27.67 4.65 -4.42
C VAL A 811 -27.16 3.68 -3.36
N ALA A 812 -26.09 2.92 -3.59
CA ALA A 812 -25.65 1.95 -2.59
C ALA A 812 -25.26 2.63 -1.28
N ASP A 813 -24.37 3.63 -1.29
CA ASP A 813 -23.97 4.43 -0.12
C ASP A 813 -24.31 5.91 -0.28
N MET A 814 -25.31 6.42 0.45
CA MET A 814 -25.66 7.84 0.48
C MET A 814 -25.18 8.52 1.77
N ILE A 815 -24.34 9.56 1.64
CA ILE A 815 -23.69 10.27 2.75
C ILE A 815 -24.01 11.76 2.71
N LEU A 816 -24.62 12.29 3.77
CA LEU A 816 -25.00 13.70 3.90
C LEU A 816 -24.16 14.38 4.99
N TYR A 817 -23.52 15.52 4.66
CA TYR A 817 -22.69 16.30 5.58
C TYR A 817 -23.43 17.52 6.16
N PRO A 818 -22.97 18.11 7.28
CA PRO A 818 -23.69 19.18 7.98
C PRO A 818 -23.93 20.40 7.09
N GLY A 819 -25.17 20.91 7.06
CA GLY A 819 -25.57 22.04 6.23
C GLY A 819 -25.94 21.68 4.78
N SER A 820 -25.80 20.42 4.37
CA SER A 820 -26.25 19.97 3.05
C SER A 820 -27.77 19.91 2.94
N ALA A 821 -28.27 20.08 1.71
CA ALA A 821 -29.67 19.97 1.36
C ALA A 821 -29.88 18.92 0.26
N THR A 822 -30.84 18.03 0.49
CA THR A 822 -31.29 17.01 -0.46
C THR A 822 -32.76 17.24 -0.78
N TYR A 823 -33.05 17.44 -2.06
CA TYR A 823 -34.39 17.70 -2.58
C TYR A 823 -34.85 16.54 -3.46
N LEU A 824 -36.04 16.01 -3.22
CA LEU A 824 -36.60 14.85 -3.90
C LEU A 824 -37.84 15.24 -4.72
N ALA A 825 -38.02 14.70 -5.93
CA ALA A 825 -39.30 14.88 -6.62
C ALA A 825 -40.45 14.19 -5.87
N GLY A 826 -41.57 14.88 -5.68
CA GLY A 826 -42.77 14.27 -5.11
C GLY A 826 -43.26 13.08 -5.95
N GLY A 827 -43.66 12.00 -5.28
CA GLY A 827 -44.02 10.74 -5.92
C GLY A 827 -42.83 9.85 -6.33
N SER A 828 -41.59 10.32 -6.24
CA SER A 828 -40.39 9.47 -6.43
C SER A 828 -40.06 8.64 -5.20
N SER A 829 -39.19 7.63 -5.36
CA SER A 829 -38.60 6.88 -4.25
C SER A 829 -37.10 6.70 -4.46
N GLN A 830 -36.32 6.96 -3.42
CA GLN A 830 -34.86 6.75 -3.41
C GLN A 830 -34.56 5.49 -2.58
N VAL A 831 -33.92 4.50 -3.20
CA VAL A 831 -33.54 3.24 -2.56
C VAL A 831 -32.05 3.26 -2.26
N PHE A 832 -31.64 2.78 -1.09
CA PHE A 832 -30.22 2.74 -0.71
C PHE A 832 -29.87 1.57 0.21
N ASP A 833 -28.64 1.10 0.09
CA ASP A 833 -28.08 -0.04 0.84
C ASP A 833 -27.32 0.42 2.11
N GLY A 834 -26.96 1.70 2.15
CA GLY A 834 -26.21 2.37 3.21
C GLY A 834 -26.57 3.86 3.26
N PHE A 835 -26.80 4.38 4.47
CA PHE A 835 -27.22 5.77 4.67
C PHE A 835 -26.58 6.39 5.90
N GLU A 836 -25.66 7.32 5.67
CA GLU A 836 -24.95 8.07 6.71
C GLU A 836 -25.37 9.54 6.67
N VAL A 837 -25.74 10.09 7.82
CA VAL A 837 -26.05 11.52 7.96
C VAL A 837 -25.26 12.10 9.12
N VAL A 838 -24.30 12.95 8.78
CA VAL A 838 -23.53 13.75 9.73
C VAL A 838 -24.21 15.12 9.81
N SER A 839 -24.81 15.44 10.97
CA SER A 839 -25.56 16.68 11.17
C SER A 839 -25.21 17.33 12.51
N THR A 840 -25.43 18.64 12.64
CA THR A 840 -25.03 19.44 13.81
C THR A 840 -26.12 20.45 14.21
N PRO A 841 -26.17 20.90 15.48
CA PRO A 841 -27.09 21.95 15.90
C PRO A 841 -26.96 23.26 15.09
N GLU A 842 -25.74 23.60 14.69
CA GLU A 842 -25.41 24.82 13.94
C GLU A 842 -25.72 24.69 12.44
N ASN A 843 -25.47 23.51 11.86
CA ASN A 843 -25.67 23.21 10.44
C ASN A 843 -26.51 21.91 10.33
N PRO A 844 -27.85 22.00 10.39
CA PRO A 844 -28.72 20.85 10.17
C PRO A 844 -28.66 20.37 8.72
N VAL A 845 -29.05 19.11 8.50
CA VAL A 845 -29.19 18.51 7.16
C VAL A 845 -30.65 18.57 6.74
N LEU A 846 -30.91 19.02 5.51
CA LEU A 846 -32.27 19.18 4.99
C LEU A 846 -32.62 18.04 4.01
N ILE A 847 -33.79 17.43 4.17
CA ILE A 847 -34.31 16.36 3.28
C ILE A 847 -35.78 16.66 2.95
N HIS A 848 -36.02 17.29 1.80
CA HIS A 848 -37.33 17.86 1.45
C HIS A 848 -37.89 17.30 0.13
N SER A 849 -39.21 17.17 0.00
CA SER A 849 -39.85 17.07 -1.31
C SER A 849 -39.85 18.43 -2.02
N LEU A 850 -39.69 18.41 -3.35
CA LEU A 850 -39.81 19.54 -4.26
C LEU A 850 -41.28 19.95 -4.50
N SER A 851 -42.25 19.17 -4.04
CA SER A 851 -43.68 19.44 -4.24
C SER A 851 -44.53 19.16 -2.99
N GLU A 852 -45.84 19.40 -3.08
CA GLU A 852 -46.80 19.04 -2.03
C GLU A 852 -47.06 17.52 -1.96
N GLU A 853 -46.64 16.75 -2.97
CA GLU A 853 -46.69 15.28 -2.93
C GLU A 853 -45.46 14.72 -2.20
N PRO A 854 -45.61 13.73 -1.31
CA PRO A 854 -44.49 13.18 -0.57
C PRO A 854 -43.54 12.39 -1.47
N ALA A 855 -42.24 12.43 -1.14
CA ALA A 855 -41.22 11.56 -1.72
C ALA A 855 -40.83 10.44 -0.73
N GLY A 856 -40.35 9.32 -1.25
CA GLY A 856 -39.94 8.16 -0.43
C GLY A 856 -38.43 7.99 -0.29
N ILE A 857 -38.00 7.53 0.88
CA ILE A 857 -36.65 7.09 1.22
C ILE A 857 -36.77 5.64 1.73
N ILE A 858 -36.09 4.68 1.10
CA ILE A 858 -36.31 3.23 1.28
C ILE A 858 -34.98 2.51 1.52
N HIS A 859 -34.93 1.65 2.55
CA HIS A 859 -33.81 0.77 2.81
C HIS A 859 -34.28 -0.68 3.00
N ASP A 860 -33.78 -1.59 2.18
CA ASP A 860 -34.32 -2.94 2.08
C ASP A 860 -33.74 -3.94 3.10
N GLU A 861 -32.62 -3.64 3.78
CA GLU A 861 -32.17 -4.46 4.91
C GLU A 861 -32.76 -4.01 6.27
N TYR A 862 -32.87 -4.97 7.19
CA TYR A 862 -33.37 -4.75 8.55
C TYR A 862 -32.27 -4.18 9.46
N VAL A 863 -32.10 -2.85 9.39
CA VAL A 863 -31.14 -2.07 10.20
C VAL A 863 -31.85 -0.94 10.95
N LYS A 864 -31.19 -0.38 11.98
CA LYS A 864 -31.67 0.81 12.70
C LYS A 864 -30.76 1.99 12.42
N PHE A 865 -31.32 3.04 11.85
CA PHE A 865 -30.65 4.32 11.65
C PHE A 865 -30.96 5.28 12.80
N CYS A 866 -29.93 6.01 13.24
CA CYS A 866 -30.02 6.95 14.35
C CYS A 866 -29.44 8.30 13.95
N PHE A 867 -30.31 9.31 13.86
CA PHE A 867 -29.92 10.67 13.51
C PHE A 867 -30.37 11.67 14.56
N ASP A 868 -29.88 12.91 14.44
CA ASP A 868 -30.46 14.08 15.10
C ASP A 868 -30.16 15.33 14.25
N HIS A 869 -30.79 16.47 14.58
CA HIS A 869 -30.62 17.74 13.87
C HIS A 869 -30.93 17.70 12.36
N LEU A 870 -31.98 16.99 11.96
CA LEU A 870 -32.50 16.97 10.58
C LEU A 870 -33.65 17.99 10.42
N ASP A 871 -33.84 18.54 9.22
CA ASP A 871 -35.08 19.22 8.81
C ASP A 871 -35.72 18.44 7.66
N ILE A 872 -36.90 17.85 7.89
CA ILE A 872 -37.56 16.93 6.96
C ILE A 872 -38.96 17.45 6.62
N SER A 873 -39.26 17.55 5.33
CA SER A 873 -40.50 18.13 4.82
C SER A 873 -41.08 17.28 3.68
N ASN A 874 -42.25 16.68 3.88
CA ASN A 874 -42.91 15.81 2.90
C ASN A 874 -42.02 14.65 2.39
N VAL A 875 -41.25 14.01 3.26
CA VAL A 875 -40.45 12.82 2.92
C VAL A 875 -40.75 11.68 3.88
N THR A 876 -41.22 10.56 3.36
CA THR A 876 -41.50 9.33 4.12
C THR A 876 -40.29 8.41 4.12
N ALA A 877 -40.14 7.61 5.17
CA ALA A 877 -39.14 6.56 5.27
C ALA A 877 -39.80 5.17 5.24
N GLY A 878 -39.16 4.17 4.65
CA GLY A 878 -39.71 2.83 4.48
C GLY A 878 -38.66 1.76 4.16
N GLY A 879 -39.16 0.59 3.72
CA GLY A 879 -38.36 -0.63 3.59
C GLY A 879 -38.41 -1.47 4.87
N LEU A 880 -37.33 -2.20 5.17
CA LEU A 880 -37.20 -3.00 6.41
C LEU A 880 -36.49 -2.25 7.54
N ALA A 881 -35.84 -1.12 7.26
CA ALA A 881 -35.10 -0.37 8.27
C ALA A 881 -36.00 0.49 9.19
N VAL A 882 -35.47 0.81 10.37
CA VAL A 882 -36.10 1.68 11.38
C VAL A 882 -35.35 3.01 11.42
N PHE A 883 -36.03 4.12 11.11
CA PHE A 883 -35.43 5.44 10.99
C PHE A 883 -35.72 6.33 12.21
N GLY A 884 -34.76 6.42 13.13
CA GLY A 884 -34.81 7.38 14.24
C GLY A 884 -34.36 8.77 13.79
N SER A 885 -35.27 9.75 13.80
CA SER A 885 -34.95 11.12 13.35
C SER A 885 -34.26 11.96 14.42
N GLY A 886 -34.34 11.59 15.71
CA GLY A 886 -33.71 12.32 16.82
C GLY A 886 -34.68 13.23 17.59
N THR A 887 -34.15 13.92 18.61
CA THR A 887 -34.96 14.78 19.52
C THR A 887 -35.00 16.24 19.07
N ASN A 888 -33.96 16.70 18.38
CA ASN A 888 -33.75 18.08 17.96
C ASN A 888 -34.10 18.31 16.48
N SER A 889 -34.52 17.25 15.78
CA SER A 889 -34.98 17.29 14.39
C SER A 889 -36.37 17.89 14.23
N ARG A 890 -36.64 18.40 13.03
CA ARG A 890 -37.91 19.00 12.62
C ARG A 890 -38.55 18.12 11.55
N LEU A 891 -39.81 17.76 11.78
CA LEU A 891 -40.62 16.98 10.85
C LEU A 891 -41.84 17.83 10.46
N SER A 892 -42.14 17.94 9.17
CA SER A 892 -43.26 18.71 8.66
C SER A 892 -43.90 18.08 7.42
N GLY A 893 -45.22 18.25 7.28
CA GLY A 893 -45.98 17.59 6.21
C GLY A 893 -46.16 16.09 6.45
N GLU A 894 -46.10 15.29 5.38
CA GLU A 894 -46.17 13.82 5.46
C GLU A 894 -44.77 13.22 5.64
N THR A 895 -44.49 12.70 6.85
CA THR A 895 -43.19 12.14 7.23
C THR A 895 -43.32 10.78 7.95
N SER A 896 -44.29 9.95 7.56
CA SER A 896 -44.41 8.58 8.09
C SER A 896 -43.11 7.77 7.91
N GLY A 897 -42.86 6.84 8.84
CA GLY A 897 -41.62 6.06 8.93
C GLY A 897 -40.52 6.66 9.80
N TRP A 898 -40.45 8.00 9.90
CA TRP A 898 -39.52 8.69 10.80
C TRP A 898 -40.03 8.67 12.25
N ILE A 899 -39.21 8.14 13.16
CA ILE A 899 -39.52 8.03 14.59
C ILE A 899 -38.79 9.13 15.36
N PRO A 900 -39.49 10.15 15.91
CA PRO A 900 -38.86 11.22 16.70
C PRO A 900 -38.55 10.77 18.13
N GLY A 901 -37.47 11.32 18.69
CA GLY A 901 -37.02 11.06 20.06
C GLY A 901 -35.57 10.54 20.15
N PRO A 902 -35.08 10.21 21.36
CA PRO A 902 -33.75 9.64 21.55
C PRO A 902 -33.65 8.25 20.88
N CYS A 903 -32.62 8.01 20.07
CA CYS A 903 -32.53 6.74 19.34
C CYS A 903 -32.32 5.52 20.27
N GLU A 904 -31.79 5.75 21.47
CA GLU A 904 -31.67 4.75 22.54
C GLU A 904 -33.01 4.22 23.06
N ASP A 905 -34.10 5.00 22.93
CA ASP A 905 -35.47 4.63 23.31
C ASP A 905 -36.22 3.90 22.17
N ILE A 906 -35.70 3.90 20.94
CA ILE A 906 -36.37 3.30 19.79
C ILE A 906 -36.16 1.78 19.81
N LEU A 907 -37.27 1.04 20.01
CA LEU A 907 -37.30 -0.42 19.94
C LEU A 907 -36.82 -0.95 18.59
N PHE A 908 -35.86 -1.86 18.63
CA PHE A 908 -35.37 -2.60 17.46
C PHE A 908 -35.03 -4.02 17.89
N ALA A 909 -35.76 -5.01 17.37
CA ALA A 909 -35.62 -6.40 17.79
C ALA A 909 -34.41 -7.05 17.12
N ARG A 910 -33.58 -7.77 17.87
CA ARG A 910 -32.46 -8.52 17.28
C ARG A 910 -32.04 -9.67 18.19
N PHE A 911 -31.64 -10.80 17.61
CA PHE A 911 -31.18 -11.95 18.40
C PHE A 911 -30.05 -12.75 17.75
N ASP A 912 -29.23 -13.35 18.62
CA ASP A 912 -28.21 -14.34 18.28
C ASP A 912 -28.72 -15.76 18.57
N VAL A 913 -28.12 -16.76 17.92
CA VAL A 913 -28.42 -18.18 18.10
C VAL A 913 -27.12 -18.98 18.27
N GLU A 914 -27.04 -19.78 19.34
CA GLU A 914 -25.93 -20.69 19.62
C GLU A 914 -26.38 -22.16 19.57
N PHE A 915 -25.49 -23.05 19.12
CA PHE A 915 -25.72 -24.50 19.01
C PHE A 915 -26.95 -24.92 18.19
N PRO A 916 -27.06 -24.53 16.90
CA PRO A 916 -28.17 -24.86 16.03
C PRO A 916 -28.07 -26.29 15.48
N CYS A 917 -28.17 -27.31 16.34
CA CYS A 917 -28.08 -28.72 15.93
C CYS A 917 -29.24 -29.56 16.47
N ALA A 918 -29.62 -30.61 15.74
CA ALA A 918 -30.69 -31.53 16.13
C ALA A 918 -30.42 -32.16 17.52
N HIS A 919 -31.42 -32.19 18.38
CA HIS A 919 -31.31 -32.65 19.77
C HIS A 919 -30.28 -31.88 20.65
N ALA A 920 -29.78 -30.72 20.21
CA ALA A 920 -28.99 -29.82 21.04
C ALA A 920 -29.90 -28.91 21.89
N GLN A 921 -29.32 -28.29 22.92
CA GLN A 921 -29.87 -27.07 23.51
C GLN A 921 -29.45 -25.86 22.66
N THR A 922 -30.27 -25.53 21.65
CA THR A 922 -30.13 -24.31 20.89
C THR A 922 -30.52 -23.13 21.77
N ARG A 923 -29.62 -22.17 21.93
CA ARG A 923 -29.81 -21.00 22.81
C ARG A 923 -30.10 -19.78 21.97
N PHE A 924 -31.07 -19.00 22.40
CA PHE A 924 -31.39 -17.71 21.80
C PHE A 924 -31.00 -16.61 22.78
N ALA A 925 -30.31 -15.58 22.28
CA ALA A 925 -29.88 -14.46 23.10
C ALA A 925 -30.41 -13.14 22.53
N ASP A 926 -31.10 -12.37 23.37
CA ASP A 926 -31.57 -11.04 23.03
C ASP A 926 -30.39 -10.07 22.81
N ARG A 927 -30.54 -9.25 21.78
CA ARG A 927 -29.61 -8.23 21.29
C ARG A 927 -30.34 -6.95 20.85
N SER A 928 -31.57 -6.78 21.31
CA SER A 928 -32.46 -5.68 20.97
C SER A 928 -32.10 -4.36 21.65
N ASP A 929 -32.49 -3.26 21.02
CA ASP A 929 -32.42 -1.91 21.58
C ASP A 929 -33.79 -1.42 22.08
N GLY A 930 -33.82 -0.24 22.73
CA GLY A 930 -35.06 0.44 23.14
C GLY A 930 -35.61 0.03 24.51
N SER A 931 -34.81 -0.61 25.36
CA SER A 931 -35.19 -1.05 26.71
C SER A 931 -36.53 -1.83 26.77
N PRO A 932 -36.68 -2.94 26.02
CA PRO A 932 -37.93 -3.69 25.92
C PRO A 932 -38.46 -4.17 27.29
N GLY A 933 -39.79 -4.09 27.46
CA GLY A 933 -40.48 -4.49 28.69
C GLY A 933 -40.98 -5.93 28.69
N SER A 934 -41.17 -6.54 27.51
CA SER A 934 -41.54 -7.95 27.36
C SER A 934 -41.10 -8.53 26.01
N TRP A 935 -40.93 -9.85 25.97
CA TRP A 935 -40.48 -10.64 24.82
C TRP A 935 -41.49 -11.75 24.53
N PHE A 936 -41.66 -12.08 23.25
CA PHE A 936 -42.42 -13.24 22.78
C PHE A 936 -41.67 -13.89 21.61
N TRP A 937 -41.39 -15.18 21.73
CA TRP A 937 -40.67 -15.98 20.74
C TRP A 937 -41.59 -17.03 20.11
N SER A 938 -41.40 -17.31 18.82
CA SER A 938 -41.82 -18.55 18.15
C SER A 938 -40.60 -19.18 17.48
N PHE A 939 -40.37 -20.47 17.69
CA PHE A 939 -39.16 -21.17 17.21
C PHE A 939 -39.34 -21.82 15.83
N GLY A 940 -40.55 -21.77 15.26
CA GLY A 940 -40.86 -22.20 13.88
C GLY A 940 -41.08 -23.71 13.72
N ASP A 941 -41.09 -24.47 14.81
CA ASP A 941 -41.27 -25.92 14.84
C ASP A 941 -42.75 -26.27 15.02
N GLU A 942 -43.55 -26.04 13.97
CA GLU A 942 -45.02 -26.18 13.97
C GLU A 942 -45.53 -27.56 14.42
N ALA A 943 -44.68 -28.59 14.41
CA ALA A 943 -45.02 -29.96 14.82
C ALA A 943 -44.89 -30.21 16.33
N ALA A 944 -44.26 -29.29 17.09
CA ALA A 944 -43.88 -29.51 18.47
C ALA A 944 -44.82 -28.86 19.49
N SER A 945 -45.08 -29.56 20.61
CA SER A 945 -45.82 -29.01 21.74
C SER A 945 -44.91 -28.15 22.62
N GLY A 946 -44.77 -26.86 22.30
CA GLY A 946 -43.96 -25.93 23.09
C GLY A 946 -43.13 -24.92 22.28
N ASP A 947 -43.47 -24.65 21.02
CA ASP A 947 -42.74 -23.77 20.09
C ASP A 947 -42.61 -22.28 20.52
N THR A 948 -43.06 -21.88 21.71
CA THR A 948 -43.09 -20.45 22.11
C THR A 948 -42.51 -20.20 23.50
N SER A 949 -42.00 -18.98 23.70
CA SER A 949 -41.42 -18.55 24.98
C SER A 949 -41.66 -17.07 25.25
N ASN A 950 -41.71 -16.68 26.53
CA ASN A 950 -41.72 -15.29 26.98
C ASN A 950 -40.46 -14.93 27.81
N PHE A 951 -39.44 -15.80 27.81
CA PHE A 951 -38.16 -15.51 28.46
C PHE A 951 -37.27 -14.65 27.56
N ILE A 952 -36.41 -13.83 28.16
CA ILE A 952 -35.46 -12.96 27.45
C ILE A 952 -34.50 -13.80 26.59
N ASN A 953 -33.86 -14.80 27.20
CA ASN A 953 -32.89 -15.69 26.54
C ASN A 953 -33.36 -17.15 26.67
N PRO A 954 -34.26 -17.63 25.79
CA PRO A 954 -34.79 -18.98 25.89
C PRO A 954 -33.83 -20.03 25.33
N VAL A 955 -34.11 -21.29 25.67
CA VAL A 955 -33.43 -22.47 25.14
C VAL A 955 -34.49 -23.39 24.54
N TYR A 956 -34.28 -23.83 23.30
CA TYR A 956 -35.16 -24.74 22.58
C TYR A 956 -34.36 -25.94 22.06
N THR A 957 -35.04 -27.05 21.78
CA THR A 957 -34.42 -28.29 21.29
C THR A 957 -35.21 -28.82 20.11
N TYR A 958 -34.65 -28.62 18.92
CA TYR A 958 -35.22 -29.09 17.66
C TYR A 958 -35.10 -30.62 17.53
N GLY A 959 -36.18 -31.26 17.10
CA GLY A 959 -36.27 -32.73 16.98
C GLY A 959 -35.63 -33.32 15.72
N ALA A 960 -35.27 -32.49 14.73
CA ALA A 960 -34.69 -32.89 13.46
C ALA A 960 -33.86 -31.74 12.85
N PRO A 961 -32.94 -32.01 11.91
CA PRO A 961 -32.33 -30.97 11.09
C PRO A 961 -33.33 -30.39 10.08
N GLY A 962 -33.17 -29.10 9.74
CA GLY A 962 -34.07 -28.37 8.85
C GLY A 962 -33.87 -26.84 8.92
N THR A 963 -34.60 -26.09 8.11
CA THR A 963 -34.68 -24.63 8.21
C THR A 963 -35.95 -24.24 8.96
N TYR A 964 -35.81 -23.35 9.95
CA TYR A 964 -36.90 -22.91 10.83
C TYR A 964 -36.98 -21.38 10.86
N GLY A 965 -38.17 -20.82 10.61
CA GLY A 965 -38.42 -19.38 10.71
C GLY A 965 -38.66 -18.97 12.16
N VAL A 966 -37.65 -18.39 12.81
CA VAL A 966 -37.72 -17.94 14.21
C VAL A 966 -38.14 -16.48 14.24
N THR A 967 -39.13 -16.17 15.06
CA THR A 967 -39.57 -14.79 15.32
C THR A 967 -39.34 -14.41 16.78
N MET A 968 -38.86 -13.19 17.02
CA MET A 968 -38.83 -12.54 18.32
C MET A 968 -39.57 -11.21 18.23
N THR A 969 -40.67 -11.09 18.97
CA THR A 969 -41.38 -9.82 19.18
C THR A 969 -41.00 -9.25 20.54
N ILE A 970 -40.54 -8.01 20.56
CA ILE A 970 -40.34 -7.23 21.78
C ILE A 970 -41.40 -6.13 21.87
N SER A 971 -41.76 -5.73 23.08
CA SER A 971 -42.68 -4.62 23.29
C SER A 971 -42.43 -3.87 24.59
N ASP A 972 -42.81 -2.60 24.61
CA ASP A 972 -42.72 -1.68 25.74
C ASP A 972 -44.06 -0.92 25.92
N ASN A 973 -44.04 0.28 26.50
CA ASN A 973 -45.23 1.13 26.59
C ASN A 973 -45.47 1.99 25.32
N GLY A 974 -44.45 2.19 24.49
CA GLY A 974 -44.51 2.94 23.22
C GLY A 974 -44.97 2.10 22.03
N GLY A 975 -44.67 0.81 21.99
CA GLY A 975 -45.12 -0.07 20.92
C GLY A 975 -44.60 -1.50 20.99
N LYS A 976 -44.52 -2.13 19.81
CA LYS A 976 -43.91 -3.45 19.61
C LYS A 976 -43.17 -3.49 18.28
N THR A 977 -42.10 -4.27 18.21
CA THR A 977 -41.38 -4.58 16.98
C THR A 977 -41.01 -6.05 16.95
N THR A 978 -40.84 -6.61 15.75
CA THR A 978 -40.61 -8.04 15.54
C THR A 978 -39.40 -8.20 14.63
N ALA A 979 -38.47 -9.07 15.03
CA ALA A 979 -37.42 -9.61 14.20
C ALA A 979 -37.81 -11.02 13.75
N GLU A 980 -37.52 -11.34 12.50
CA GLU A 980 -37.74 -12.65 11.89
C GLU A 980 -36.44 -13.11 11.21
N ARG A 981 -36.07 -14.37 11.42
CA ARG A 981 -34.83 -14.94 10.87
C ARG A 981 -34.99 -16.44 10.63
N GLU A 982 -34.67 -16.88 9.42
CA GLU A 982 -34.47 -18.30 9.16
C GLU A 982 -33.17 -18.79 9.81
N ILE A 983 -33.25 -19.90 10.54
CA ILE A 983 -32.08 -20.60 11.08
C ILE A 983 -32.00 -22.01 10.52
N SER A 984 -30.79 -22.46 10.19
CA SER A 984 -30.54 -23.83 9.75
C SER A 984 -30.07 -24.67 10.94
N ILE A 985 -30.89 -25.65 11.32
CA ILE A 985 -30.55 -26.67 12.30
C ILE A 985 -29.87 -27.82 11.58
N ILE A 986 -28.61 -28.08 11.92
CA ILE A 986 -27.80 -29.14 11.29
C ILE A 986 -27.89 -30.46 12.05
N GLU A 987 -27.46 -31.55 11.40
CA GLU A 987 -27.33 -32.84 12.07
C GLU A 987 -26.25 -32.76 13.15
N ASN A 988 -26.50 -33.33 14.33
CA ASN A 988 -25.64 -33.14 15.49
C ASN A 988 -24.49 -34.15 15.49
N THR A 989 -23.30 -33.64 15.21
CA THR A 989 -22.03 -34.36 15.05
C THR A 989 -21.51 -35.02 16.33
N LEU A 990 -21.94 -34.54 17.51
CA LEU A 990 -21.51 -35.12 18.77
C LEU A 990 -22.18 -36.50 18.97
N PRO A 991 -21.43 -37.55 19.35
CA PRO A 991 -22.02 -38.87 19.57
C PRO A 991 -22.99 -38.90 20.75
N GLU A 992 -23.95 -39.83 20.71
CA GLU A 992 -24.77 -40.15 21.89
C GLU A 992 -23.90 -40.70 23.02
N ASN A 993 -24.10 -40.17 24.23
CA ASN A 993 -23.17 -40.36 25.33
C ASN A 993 -23.85 -40.93 26.58
N GLU A 994 -23.13 -41.82 27.26
CA GLU A 994 -23.53 -42.46 28.51
C GLU A 994 -22.49 -42.20 29.60
N ILE A 995 -22.95 -42.16 30.86
CA ILE A 995 -22.06 -42.00 32.02
C ILE A 995 -21.67 -43.38 32.54
N VAL A 996 -20.37 -43.66 32.54
CA VAL A 996 -19.77 -44.88 33.10
C VAL A 996 -19.30 -44.63 34.53
N ILE A 997 -19.44 -45.63 35.40
CA ILE A 997 -19.02 -45.58 36.80
C ILE A 997 -17.68 -46.33 36.97
N ASP A 998 -16.62 -45.60 37.31
CA ASP A 998 -15.37 -46.18 37.80
C ASP A 998 -15.44 -46.42 39.30
N ASN A 999 -15.74 -47.67 39.68
CA ASN A 999 -15.83 -48.09 41.08
C ASN A 999 -14.47 -48.17 41.80
N GLN A 1000 -13.34 -48.19 41.08
CA GLN A 1000 -12.00 -48.23 41.70
C GLN A 1000 -11.53 -46.82 42.08
N MET A 1001 -11.74 -45.84 41.19
CA MET A 1001 -11.41 -44.43 41.45
C MET A 1001 -12.56 -43.60 42.03
N LYS A 1002 -13.77 -44.18 42.15
CA LYS A 1002 -15.01 -43.50 42.60
C LYS A 1002 -15.35 -42.28 41.74
N ARG A 1003 -15.41 -42.47 40.43
CA ARG A 1003 -15.65 -41.40 39.44
C ARG A 1003 -16.79 -41.73 38.48
N PHE A 1004 -17.59 -40.72 38.16
CA PHE A 1004 -18.37 -40.69 36.93
C PHE A 1004 -17.44 -40.32 35.77
N LEU A 1005 -17.61 -40.97 34.62
CA LEU A 1005 -16.81 -40.75 33.43
C LEU A 1005 -17.73 -40.69 32.21
N SER A 1006 -17.57 -39.65 31.38
CA SER A 1006 -18.20 -39.60 30.05
C SER A 1006 -17.63 -40.71 29.17
N ARG A 1007 -18.48 -41.63 28.67
CA ARG A 1007 -18.04 -42.70 27.76
C ARG A 1007 -17.37 -42.11 26.53
N GLU A 1008 -18.03 -41.15 25.90
CA GLU A 1008 -17.53 -40.48 24.71
C GLU A 1008 -16.58 -39.33 25.07
N THR A 1009 -15.75 -38.95 24.08
CA THR A 1009 -14.85 -37.80 24.16
C THR A 1009 -15.35 -36.63 23.33
N ALA A 1010 -15.45 -35.46 23.93
CA ALA A 1010 -15.69 -34.18 23.28
C ALA A 1010 -14.57 -33.17 23.63
N PRO A 1011 -14.47 -32.03 22.92
CA PRO A 1011 -13.56 -30.94 23.27
C PRO A 1011 -13.84 -30.37 24.67
N ASN A 1012 -15.11 -30.10 24.97
CA ASN A 1012 -15.55 -29.54 26.24
C ASN A 1012 -16.62 -30.41 26.93
N TYR A 1013 -16.64 -30.33 28.26
CA TYR A 1013 -17.63 -30.99 29.11
C TYR A 1013 -18.19 -29.96 30.10
N GLN A 1014 -19.43 -30.15 30.54
CA GLN A 1014 -19.96 -29.52 31.76
C GLN A 1014 -20.88 -30.52 32.45
N TRP A 1015 -20.59 -30.87 33.71
CA TRP A 1015 -21.43 -31.76 34.49
C TRP A 1015 -22.58 -31.01 35.17
N TYR A 1016 -23.71 -31.68 35.33
CA TYR A 1016 -24.92 -31.18 35.97
C TYR A 1016 -25.41 -32.19 37.02
N ASN A 1017 -25.94 -31.70 38.14
CA ASN A 1017 -26.71 -32.48 39.11
C ASN A 1017 -28.08 -31.85 39.30
N ASP A 1018 -29.14 -32.65 39.23
CA ASP A 1018 -30.55 -32.22 39.34
C ASP A 1018 -30.87 -31.02 38.41
N GLY A 1019 -30.29 -31.03 37.20
CA GLY A 1019 -30.46 -29.98 36.19
C GLY A 1019 -29.62 -28.71 36.40
N LEU A 1020 -28.87 -28.58 37.50
CA LEU A 1020 -27.99 -27.43 37.77
C LEU A 1020 -26.54 -27.73 37.39
N PRO A 1021 -25.82 -26.80 36.72
CA PRO A 1021 -24.42 -27.00 36.37
C PRO A 1021 -23.54 -27.00 37.63
N ILE A 1022 -22.65 -27.99 37.74
CA ILE A 1022 -21.68 -28.12 38.83
C ILE A 1022 -20.49 -27.19 38.53
N PRO A 1023 -20.23 -26.14 39.32
CA PRO A 1023 -19.18 -25.16 39.00
C PRO A 1023 -17.80 -25.79 38.90
N GLY A 1024 -17.09 -25.52 37.80
CA GLY A 1024 -15.72 -26.03 37.57
C GLY A 1024 -15.64 -27.52 37.19
N ALA A 1025 -16.75 -28.24 37.12
CA ALA A 1025 -16.80 -29.62 36.65
C ALA A 1025 -16.81 -29.66 35.11
N THR A 1026 -15.68 -29.29 34.50
CA THR A 1026 -15.51 -29.19 33.03
C THR A 1026 -14.61 -30.28 32.43
N ARG A 1027 -14.24 -31.28 33.24
CA ARG A 1027 -13.41 -32.42 32.81
C ARG A 1027 -14.28 -33.60 32.37
N ARG A 1028 -13.70 -34.51 31.59
CA ARG A 1028 -14.34 -35.79 31.18
C ARG A 1028 -14.81 -36.66 32.36
N SER A 1029 -14.31 -36.43 33.57
CA SER A 1029 -14.68 -37.15 34.80
C SER A 1029 -15.06 -36.22 35.95
N LEU A 1030 -15.91 -36.74 36.83
CA LEU A 1030 -16.42 -36.10 38.04
C LEU A 1030 -16.28 -37.06 39.24
N ASP A 1031 -15.80 -36.57 40.38
CA ASP A 1031 -15.66 -37.36 41.61
C ASP A 1031 -17.05 -37.66 42.22
N MET A 1032 -17.35 -38.93 42.51
CA MET A 1032 -18.70 -39.37 42.93
C MET A 1032 -19.07 -38.98 44.37
N ALA A 1033 -18.10 -38.59 45.19
CA ALA A 1033 -18.23 -38.55 46.65
C ALA A 1033 -19.21 -37.49 47.20
N GLU A 1034 -19.64 -36.54 46.36
CA GLU A 1034 -20.37 -35.34 46.78
C GLU A 1034 -21.72 -35.16 46.07
N TYR A 1035 -22.10 -36.05 45.14
CA TYR A 1035 -23.28 -35.86 44.27
C TYR A 1035 -24.28 -37.01 44.34
N THR A 1036 -25.55 -36.63 44.46
CA THR A 1036 -26.71 -37.51 44.58
C THR A 1036 -27.87 -36.84 43.85
N GLY A 1037 -28.68 -37.59 43.10
CA GLY A 1037 -29.71 -37.01 42.23
C GLY A 1037 -29.52 -37.42 40.77
N GLU A 1038 -30.04 -36.59 39.86
CA GLU A 1038 -29.94 -36.79 38.41
C GLU A 1038 -28.66 -36.18 37.84
N ILE A 1039 -27.66 -37.03 37.58
CA ILE A 1039 -26.37 -36.63 37.00
C ILE A 1039 -26.44 -36.69 35.47
N ARG A 1040 -25.97 -35.62 34.82
CA ARG A 1040 -25.78 -35.54 33.37
C ARG A 1040 -24.45 -34.87 33.05
N VAL A 1041 -23.91 -35.15 31.86
CA VAL A 1041 -22.80 -34.37 31.29
C VAL A 1041 -23.21 -33.81 29.94
N LEU A 1042 -23.02 -32.50 29.76
CA LEU A 1042 -23.13 -31.83 28.47
C LEU A 1042 -21.80 -31.96 27.75
N LEU A 1043 -21.82 -32.53 26.54
CA LEU A 1043 -20.72 -32.46 25.58
C LEU A 1043 -20.90 -31.19 24.73
N THR A 1044 -19.80 -30.54 24.38
CA THR A 1044 -19.84 -29.33 23.54
C THR A 1044 -18.58 -29.25 22.67
N ASP A 1045 -18.79 -28.97 21.38
CA ASP A 1045 -17.77 -28.55 20.42
C ASP A 1045 -18.07 -27.13 19.94
N ASP A 1046 -17.41 -26.68 18.87
CA ASP A 1046 -17.54 -25.30 18.37
C ASP A 1046 -18.88 -25.03 17.65
N GLN A 1047 -19.69 -26.05 17.36
CA GLN A 1047 -20.94 -25.91 16.60
C GLN A 1047 -22.17 -26.51 17.32
N CYS A 1048 -22.01 -27.60 18.06
CA CYS A 1048 -23.11 -28.36 18.66
C CYS A 1048 -22.90 -28.59 20.16
N ASN A 1049 -24.00 -28.89 20.85
CA ASN A 1049 -23.97 -29.49 22.17
C ASN A 1049 -24.88 -30.73 22.23
N ARG A 1050 -24.58 -31.67 23.11
CA ARG A 1050 -25.38 -32.88 23.33
C ARG A 1050 -25.22 -33.37 24.77
N PHE A 1051 -26.33 -33.52 25.48
CA PHE A 1051 -26.32 -34.14 26.81
C PHE A 1051 -26.16 -35.65 26.71
N SER A 1052 -25.57 -36.24 27.75
CA SER A 1052 -25.74 -37.65 28.05
C SER A 1052 -27.18 -38.01 28.42
N GLU A 1053 -27.46 -39.31 28.41
CA GLU A 1053 -28.57 -39.87 29.21
C GLU A 1053 -28.43 -39.47 30.70
N THR A 1054 -29.56 -39.48 31.42
CA THR A 1054 -29.62 -39.16 32.84
C THR A 1054 -29.24 -40.36 33.70
N LEU A 1055 -28.15 -40.24 34.47
CA LEU A 1055 -27.77 -41.21 35.48
C LEU A 1055 -28.38 -40.85 36.84
N VAL A 1056 -29.34 -41.66 37.33
CA VAL A 1056 -29.97 -41.44 38.64
C VAL A 1056 -29.13 -42.07 39.75
N VAL A 1057 -28.48 -41.25 40.56
CA VAL A 1057 -27.61 -41.66 41.67
C VAL A 1057 -28.39 -41.60 42.98
N LYS A 1058 -28.66 -42.75 43.59
CA LYS A 1058 -29.36 -42.87 44.88
C LYS A 1058 -28.40 -43.26 45.99
N VAL A 1059 -28.55 -42.62 47.15
CA VAL A 1059 -27.91 -43.07 48.40
C VAL A 1059 -28.75 -44.20 48.98
N GLU A 1060 -28.17 -45.40 49.16
CA GLU A 1060 -28.68 -46.33 50.16
C GLU A 1060 -28.30 -45.81 51.55
N GLU A 1061 -29.28 -45.66 52.44
CA GLU A 1061 -29.06 -45.19 53.81
C GLU A 1061 -28.16 -46.16 54.59
N ILE A 1062 -26.88 -45.82 54.72
CA ILE A 1062 -26.02 -46.41 55.75
C ILE A 1062 -26.38 -45.74 57.09
N LEU A 1063 -27.09 -46.47 57.93
CA LEU A 1063 -27.47 -46.05 59.28
C LEU A 1063 -26.25 -45.69 60.16
N PRO A 1064 -26.41 -44.79 61.14
CA PRO A 1064 -25.28 -44.08 61.73
C PRO A 1064 -24.44 -44.94 62.70
N GLY A 1065 -23.16 -45.15 62.35
CA GLY A 1065 -22.17 -45.69 63.27
C GLY A 1065 -20.97 -46.32 62.57
N GLN A 1066 -19.93 -45.54 62.25
CA GLN A 1066 -18.66 -46.15 61.85
C GLN A 1066 -18.06 -46.94 63.02
N GLU A 1067 -17.93 -48.24 62.77
CA GLU A 1067 -17.23 -49.17 63.63
C GLU A 1067 -15.72 -48.96 63.47
N GLU A 1068 -15.03 -48.81 64.60
CA GLU A 1068 -13.66 -48.29 64.65
C GLU A 1068 -12.79 -49.29 65.43
N LEU A 1069 -11.91 -50.00 64.72
CA LEU A 1069 -10.88 -50.84 65.31
C LEU A 1069 -9.53 -50.12 65.22
N VAL A 1070 -8.98 -49.73 66.38
CA VAL A 1070 -7.67 -49.10 66.49
C VAL A 1070 -6.78 -49.96 67.39
N ILE A 1071 -5.59 -50.31 66.88
CA ILE A 1071 -4.63 -51.15 67.59
C ILE A 1071 -3.29 -50.42 67.73
N TYR A 1072 -2.78 -50.29 68.96
CA TYR A 1072 -1.57 -49.53 69.26
C TYR A 1072 -0.84 -50.04 70.52
N PRO A 1073 0.50 -49.88 70.63
CA PRO A 1073 1.41 -49.45 69.58
C PRO A 1073 1.61 -50.54 68.52
N ASN A 1074 1.73 -50.13 67.26
CA ASN A 1074 2.12 -50.99 66.14
C ASN A 1074 3.29 -50.29 65.43
N PRO A 1075 4.54 -50.79 65.52
CA PRO A 1075 4.93 -52.09 66.06
C PRO A 1075 4.84 -52.23 67.59
N VAL A 1076 4.58 -53.46 68.06
CA VAL A 1076 4.46 -53.84 69.47
C VAL A 1076 5.84 -54.07 70.09
N SER A 1077 6.05 -53.60 71.33
CA SER A 1077 7.24 -53.92 72.15
C SER A 1077 6.92 -54.92 73.26
N ASP A 1078 6.05 -54.55 74.21
CA ASP A 1078 5.81 -55.31 75.45
C ASP A 1078 4.32 -55.66 75.63
N TYR A 1079 3.44 -54.71 75.31
CA TYR A 1079 1.99 -54.87 75.38
C TYR A 1079 1.31 -54.24 74.16
N LEU A 1080 0.11 -54.73 73.85
CA LEU A 1080 -0.72 -54.27 72.75
C LEU A 1080 -2.10 -53.86 73.27
N THR A 1081 -2.54 -52.64 72.95
CA THR A 1081 -3.87 -52.14 73.26
C THR A 1081 -4.76 -52.19 72.02
N VAL A 1082 -5.95 -52.75 72.21
CA VAL A 1082 -7.02 -52.88 71.23
C VAL A 1082 -8.18 -52.00 71.70
N ARG A 1083 -8.54 -51.00 70.89
CA ARG A 1083 -9.74 -50.18 71.06
C ARG A 1083 -10.72 -50.53 69.94
N PHE A 1084 -11.86 -51.10 70.32
CA PHE A 1084 -12.88 -51.60 69.42
C PHE A 1084 -14.23 -50.92 69.70
N LYS A 1085 -14.69 -50.09 68.78
CA LYS A 1085 -15.99 -49.41 68.81
C LYS A 1085 -16.91 -50.06 67.79
N SER A 1086 -18.08 -50.50 68.24
CA SER A 1086 -19.12 -51.16 67.44
C SER A 1086 -20.42 -51.13 68.25
N HIS A 1087 -21.57 -51.36 67.62
CA HIS A 1087 -22.85 -51.41 68.35
C HIS A 1087 -23.07 -52.71 69.12
N TYR A 1088 -22.31 -53.77 68.84
CA TYR A 1088 -22.41 -55.06 69.54
C TYR A 1088 -22.14 -54.92 71.05
N THR A 1089 -23.02 -55.51 71.86
CA THR A 1089 -22.83 -55.71 73.31
C THR A 1089 -23.03 -57.18 73.67
N GLY A 1090 -22.05 -57.77 74.34
CA GLY A 1090 -22.01 -59.22 74.60
C GLY A 1090 -20.58 -59.74 74.69
N GLU A 1091 -20.42 -61.06 74.56
CA GLU A 1091 -19.10 -61.70 74.59
C GLU A 1091 -18.31 -61.40 73.31
N VAL A 1092 -17.10 -60.89 73.47
CA VAL A 1092 -16.16 -60.51 72.42
C VAL A 1092 -14.87 -61.30 72.61
N MET A 1093 -14.47 -62.03 71.59
CA MET A 1093 -13.22 -62.79 71.56
C MET A 1093 -12.17 -62.03 70.75
N VAL A 1094 -10.97 -61.85 71.31
CA VAL A 1094 -9.81 -61.28 70.61
C VAL A 1094 -8.75 -62.36 70.45
N GLU A 1095 -8.31 -62.62 69.22
CA GLU A 1095 -7.40 -63.71 68.85
C GLU A 1095 -6.16 -63.16 68.14
N VAL A 1096 -4.99 -63.69 68.51
CA VAL A 1096 -3.69 -63.34 67.90
C VAL A 1096 -3.29 -64.48 66.96
N ILE A 1097 -3.25 -64.23 65.65
CA ILE A 1097 -3.06 -65.23 64.61
C ILE A 1097 -1.72 -65.00 63.90
N ASP A 1098 -0.91 -66.05 63.73
CA ASP A 1098 0.33 -65.96 62.94
C ASP A 1098 0.08 -66.06 61.42
N LEU A 1099 1.11 -65.84 60.60
CA LEU A 1099 1.00 -65.90 59.13
C LEU A 1099 0.64 -67.29 58.57
N THR A 1100 0.68 -68.35 59.38
CA THR A 1100 0.22 -69.69 58.97
C THR A 1100 -1.26 -69.92 59.26
N GLY A 1101 -1.96 -68.91 59.82
CA GLY A 1101 -3.36 -68.99 60.21
C GLY A 1101 -3.58 -69.64 61.57
N ARG A 1102 -2.53 -69.91 62.35
CA ARG A 1102 -2.64 -70.53 63.66
C ARG A 1102 -2.89 -69.47 64.73
N ILE A 1103 -3.91 -69.72 65.57
CA ILE A 1103 -4.17 -68.92 66.77
C ILE A 1103 -3.09 -69.21 67.82
N THR A 1104 -2.41 -68.15 68.26
CA THR A 1104 -1.28 -68.18 69.21
C THR A 1104 -1.67 -67.71 70.60
N ALA A 1105 -2.68 -66.84 70.72
CA ALA A 1105 -3.34 -66.46 71.97
C ALA A 1105 -4.79 -66.07 71.69
N ASN A 1106 -5.69 -66.22 72.68
CA ASN A 1106 -7.04 -65.67 72.62
C ASN A 1106 -7.52 -65.15 73.99
N TYR A 1107 -8.43 -64.18 73.98
CA TYR A 1107 -8.94 -63.49 75.15
C TYR A 1107 -10.45 -63.25 75.00
N GLY A 1108 -11.24 -63.82 75.91
CA GLY A 1108 -12.68 -63.58 75.99
C GLY A 1108 -13.01 -62.45 76.97
N MET A 1109 -13.91 -61.56 76.57
CA MET A 1109 -14.33 -60.39 77.33
C MET A 1109 -15.82 -60.12 77.14
N ASN A 1110 -16.46 -59.39 78.04
CA ASN A 1110 -17.84 -58.93 77.85
C ASN A 1110 -17.86 -57.41 77.62
N LYS A 1111 -18.50 -56.96 76.54
CA LYS A 1111 -18.59 -55.56 76.11
C LYS A 1111 -19.96 -55.01 76.47
N GLU A 1112 -20.03 -54.23 77.55
CA GLU A 1112 -21.31 -53.72 78.07
C GLU A 1112 -21.82 -52.44 77.39
N LYS A 1113 -20.92 -51.66 76.74
CA LYS A 1113 -21.25 -50.40 76.04
C LYS A 1113 -20.36 -50.24 74.80
N GLY A 1114 -20.75 -49.35 73.88
CA GLY A 1114 -20.29 -49.30 72.48
C GLY A 1114 -18.79 -49.08 72.18
N VAL A 1115 -17.90 -49.00 73.19
CA VAL A 1115 -16.44 -49.06 73.01
C VAL A 1115 -15.86 -50.04 74.04
N LEU A 1116 -15.10 -51.01 73.55
CA LEU A 1116 -14.24 -51.89 74.34
C LEU A 1116 -12.79 -51.40 74.22
N ILE A 1117 -12.07 -51.28 75.32
CA ILE A 1117 -10.62 -51.03 75.33
C ILE A 1117 -9.97 -52.11 76.19
N PHE A 1118 -9.01 -52.82 75.61
CA PHE A 1118 -8.32 -53.95 76.24
C PHE A 1118 -6.83 -53.89 75.94
N THR A 1119 -6.00 -54.30 76.90
CA THR A 1119 -4.54 -54.38 76.73
C THR A 1119 -4.06 -55.79 77.08
N MET A 1120 -3.31 -56.41 76.16
CA MET A 1120 -2.73 -57.75 76.32
C MET A 1120 -1.20 -57.68 76.34
N GLY A 1121 -0.57 -58.60 77.07
CA GLY A 1121 0.88 -58.81 77.01
C GLY A 1121 1.30 -59.46 75.69
N SER A 1122 2.50 -59.13 75.20
CA SER A 1122 3.00 -59.62 73.90
C SER A 1122 4.11 -60.67 74.04
N GLU A 1123 3.79 -61.78 74.70
CA GLU A 1123 4.71 -62.93 74.91
C GLU A 1123 4.93 -63.79 73.64
N TRP A 1124 4.49 -63.30 72.48
CA TRP A 1124 4.68 -63.92 71.17
C TRP A 1124 6.00 -63.47 70.50
N PRO A 1125 6.67 -64.33 69.72
CA PRO A 1125 7.93 -64.00 69.04
C PRO A 1125 7.86 -62.78 68.11
N SER A 1126 9.02 -62.15 67.87
CA SER A 1126 9.21 -61.13 66.83
C SER A 1126 8.75 -61.64 65.47
N GLY A 1127 7.87 -60.90 64.81
CA GLY A 1127 7.21 -61.36 63.60
C GLY A 1127 5.99 -60.55 63.21
N LEU A 1128 5.22 -61.08 62.26
CA LEU A 1128 4.03 -60.44 61.72
C LEU A 1128 2.78 -61.28 62.03
N TYR A 1129 1.75 -60.63 62.54
CA TYR A 1129 0.55 -61.27 63.09
C TYR A 1129 -0.71 -60.52 62.66
N MET A 1130 -1.85 -61.19 62.77
CA MET A 1130 -3.18 -60.61 62.60
C MET A 1130 -3.94 -60.70 63.92
N ILE A 1131 -4.53 -59.59 64.37
CA ILE A 1131 -5.45 -59.55 65.50
C ILE A 1131 -6.85 -59.66 64.94
N ARG A 1132 -7.54 -60.77 65.24
CA ARG A 1132 -8.95 -60.98 64.87
C ARG A 1132 -9.83 -60.73 66.08
N ILE A 1133 -10.90 -59.95 65.91
CA ILE A 1133 -11.95 -59.75 66.91
C ILE A 1133 -13.21 -60.40 66.38
N VAL A 1134 -13.84 -61.24 67.19
CA VAL A 1134 -15.14 -61.87 66.92
C VAL A 1134 -16.14 -61.35 67.95
N ALA A 1135 -17.20 -60.71 67.49
CA ALA A 1135 -18.23 -60.06 68.30
C ALA A 1135 -19.62 -60.51 67.80
N GLY A 1136 -20.12 -61.62 68.34
CA GLY A 1136 -21.28 -62.30 67.76
C GLY A 1136 -20.97 -62.87 66.37
N GLU A 1137 -21.65 -62.35 65.35
CA GLU A 1137 -21.38 -62.69 63.93
C GLU A 1137 -20.40 -61.71 63.26
N GLU A 1138 -20.07 -60.58 63.89
CA GLU A 1138 -19.14 -59.59 63.37
C GLU A 1138 -17.68 -60.05 63.53
N ILE A 1139 -16.86 -59.93 62.48
CA ILE A 1139 -15.43 -60.28 62.51
C ILE A 1139 -14.60 -59.12 61.95
N PHE A 1140 -13.67 -58.62 62.76
CA PHE A 1140 -12.72 -57.56 62.38
C PHE A 1140 -11.29 -58.11 62.43
N VAL A 1141 -10.41 -57.66 61.53
CA VAL A 1141 -9.02 -58.11 61.48
C VAL A 1141 -8.09 -56.91 61.23
N GLU A 1142 -7.03 -56.79 62.02
CA GLU A 1142 -5.95 -55.81 61.79
C GLU A 1142 -4.56 -56.48 61.86
N ARG A 1143 -3.60 -55.93 61.11
CA ARG A 1143 -2.25 -56.46 60.92
C ARG A 1143 -1.26 -55.76 61.85
N VAL A 1144 -0.54 -56.55 62.63
CA VAL A 1144 0.35 -56.05 63.69
C VAL A 1144 1.75 -56.63 63.55
N VAL A 1145 2.77 -55.77 63.69
CA VAL A 1145 4.19 -56.14 63.69
C VAL A 1145 4.68 -56.19 65.14
N LYS A 1146 5.24 -57.32 65.58
CA LYS A 1146 5.97 -57.45 66.85
C LYS A 1146 7.46 -57.35 66.57
N ARG A 1147 8.15 -56.43 67.25
CA ARG A 1147 9.62 -56.31 67.21
C ARG A 1147 10.27 -57.26 68.20
#